data_AF-A0A1H1HZL6-F1
#
_entry.id   AF-A0A1H1HZL6-F1
#
_cell.length_a   1.000
_cell.length_b   1.000
_cell.length_c   1.000
_cell.angle_alpha   90.00
_cell.angle_beta   90.00
_cell.angle_gamma   90.00
#
_symmetry.space_group_name_H-M   'P 1'
#
loop_
_entity.id
_entity.type
_entity.pdbx_description
1 polymer ?
#
loop_
_entity_poly.entity_id
_entity_poly.type
_entity_poly.pdbx_seq_one_letter_code
_entity_poly.pdbx_strand_id
1 'polypeptide(L)'
;MSAIELSSFVNAAQIDSGLDKLHTVENAVTERTSHTAVGGKLLSWAKLNTTGDSQKSADQSRFQEALKDKFGAEVGEAAYNAFAPSDGKSHSLTKTQVLDSVEFGLTKEENNTKQQNKDAGSDILAGTRKTYGDAVAAKVTTLLEGSSKFARTSENTGQLKETIGEIAKGVFQEHLGLINEDITARISQLKEPGALEAIATSASIDIDWGTVSAEDKTALLANLEKKLIKQSHANPQEPKARQFVNDEKVDLATTNQLQILSEIKTALPGSEFFNRVLGDLGLSPEDISEQVQGKLADDLSHELQIILGEDGTKEIKGDLKSTEKKIILQAVSMALLKDVSRAEAKTPEFTAAISHFDTEGDPKTTAYLEKLLSHLARSQVEADMLAGKSFSEVGGVAGATKAEVWNQLTHLETASNALEEFVGLLADQELDASKFGEVAKSYAENAKSSGADDIGKILDIQLNKIFKEQPEAKQQLLQAVENGQLLNHANALGAGINLLRDTVENQLIVKANRDGIDPDYAVLEVNTLTATATRPIDYLLSNFVATISNQEKLPVVNAQADLANLSETGQAQKDVAVKHNEQVDQKYNSIMQAFADPQEDKENGSKVAAGLALNLQDQFRDYGITVTF
;
A
#
# COMPACT_ATOMS: atom_id res chain seq x y z
N MET A 1 43.37 58.49 0.97
CA MET A 1 43.65 59.10 -0.36
C MET A 1 42.40 58.94 -1.18
N SER A 2 41.94 59.98 -1.89
CA SER A 2 40.77 59.92 -2.77
C SER A 2 41.05 59.02 -3.98
N ALA A 3 40.08 58.20 -4.36
CA ALA A 3 40.17 57.35 -5.55
C ALA A 3 40.21 58.21 -6.82
N ILE A 4 41.08 57.88 -7.76
CA ILE A 4 41.13 58.53 -9.07
C ILE A 4 40.14 57.81 -9.99
N GLU A 5 39.16 58.52 -10.53
CA GLU A 5 38.19 57.93 -11.45
C GLU A 5 38.86 57.40 -12.73
N LEU A 6 38.34 56.30 -13.26
CA LEU A 6 38.82 55.71 -14.52
C LEU A 6 38.79 56.70 -15.69
N SER A 7 37.83 57.63 -15.68
CA SER A 7 37.71 58.73 -16.65
C SER A 7 38.98 59.59 -16.72
N SER A 8 39.68 59.81 -15.60
CA SER A 8 40.92 60.58 -15.54
C SER A 8 42.07 59.87 -16.27
N PHE A 9 42.17 58.55 -16.11
CA PHE A 9 43.16 57.72 -16.82
C PHE A 9 42.89 57.70 -18.33
N VAL A 10 41.63 57.51 -18.74
CA VAL A 10 41.24 57.49 -20.16
C VAL A 10 41.52 58.84 -20.82
N ASN A 11 41.11 59.94 -20.19
CA ASN A 11 41.35 61.29 -20.72
C ASN A 11 42.85 61.56 -20.89
N ALA A 12 43.68 61.18 -19.92
CA ALA A 12 45.13 61.33 -20.02
C ALA A 12 45.75 60.41 -21.09
N ALA A 13 45.20 59.22 -21.30
CA ALA A 13 45.66 58.28 -22.32
C ALA A 13 45.35 58.72 -23.75
N GLN A 14 44.31 59.54 -23.94
CA GLN A 14 43.87 60.04 -25.26
C GLN A 14 44.59 61.33 -25.72
N ILE A 15 45.33 62.01 -24.83
CA ILE A 15 46.10 63.21 -25.20
C ILE A 15 47.28 62.79 -26.09
N ASP A 16 47.48 63.43 -27.24
CA ASP A 16 48.63 63.17 -28.12
C ASP A 16 49.72 64.23 -27.93
N SER A 17 50.75 63.88 -27.16
CA SER A 17 51.90 64.75 -26.84
C SER A 17 53.25 64.16 -27.26
N GLY A 18 53.24 62.98 -27.88
CA GLY A 18 54.45 62.19 -28.17
C GLY A 18 55.05 61.46 -26.95
N LEU A 19 54.38 61.42 -25.80
CA LEU A 19 54.77 60.62 -24.61
C LEU A 19 53.79 59.47 -24.36
N ASP A 20 54.30 58.24 -24.16
CA ASP A 20 53.45 57.04 -24.00
C ASP A 20 53.20 56.59 -22.55
N LYS A 21 53.87 57.22 -21.57
CA LYS A 21 53.85 56.81 -20.17
C LYS A 21 53.01 57.77 -19.32
N LEU A 22 52.19 57.22 -18.45
CA LEU A 22 51.30 57.94 -17.54
C LEU A 22 51.83 57.89 -16.10
N HIS A 23 51.43 58.88 -15.31
CA HIS A 23 51.83 59.05 -13.93
C HIS A 23 50.67 59.65 -13.11
N THR A 24 50.47 59.18 -11.88
CA THR A 24 49.42 59.70 -11.00
C THR A 24 50.00 60.72 -10.02
N VAL A 25 49.43 61.92 -9.98
CA VAL A 25 49.80 62.99 -9.03
C VAL A 25 48.55 63.37 -8.26
N GLU A 26 48.56 63.15 -6.95
CA GLU A 26 47.41 63.40 -6.07
C GLU A 26 46.11 62.76 -6.60
N ASN A 27 45.20 63.57 -7.17
CA ASN A 27 43.89 63.18 -7.69
C ASN A 27 43.78 63.18 -9.22
N ALA A 28 44.89 63.37 -9.94
CA ALA A 28 44.89 63.48 -11.40
C ALA A 28 45.92 62.55 -12.05
N VAL A 29 45.64 62.17 -13.30
CA VAL A 29 46.56 61.43 -14.15
C VAL A 29 47.18 62.39 -15.15
N THR A 30 48.50 62.42 -15.20
CA THR A 30 49.27 63.26 -16.12
C THR A 30 50.29 62.43 -16.89
N GLU A 31 50.79 62.96 -17.99
CA GLU A 31 51.84 62.31 -18.77
C GLU A 31 53.19 62.44 -18.06
N ARG A 32 53.98 61.36 -18.09
CA ARG A 32 55.29 61.34 -17.46
C ARG A 32 56.29 62.08 -18.34
N THR A 33 56.49 63.36 -18.07
CA THR A 33 57.57 64.15 -18.69
C THR A 33 58.93 63.66 -18.15
N SER A 34 59.79 63.15 -19.03
CA SER A 34 61.10 62.63 -18.63
C SER A 34 62.17 63.73 -18.51
N HIS A 35 61.81 65.01 -18.68
CA HIS A 35 62.79 66.08 -18.87
C HIS A 35 62.47 67.29 -17.97
N THR A 36 63.34 67.54 -16.98
CA THR A 36 63.49 68.86 -16.37
C THR A 36 64.84 69.41 -16.80
N ALA A 37 64.85 70.47 -17.62
CA ALA A 37 66.08 71.16 -18.01
C ALA A 37 66.38 72.28 -17.00
N VAL A 38 67.51 72.18 -16.30
CA VAL A 38 68.07 73.30 -15.53
C VAL A 38 69.37 73.72 -16.20
N GLY A 39 69.41 74.94 -16.74
CA GLY A 39 70.64 75.52 -17.31
C GLY A 39 71.15 74.88 -18.60
N GLY A 40 70.26 74.35 -19.46
CA GLY A 40 70.63 73.95 -20.83
C GLY A 40 71.50 72.69 -20.96
N LYS A 41 71.67 71.89 -19.89
CA LYS A 41 72.31 70.56 -19.97
C LYS A 41 71.31 69.46 -19.63
N LEU A 42 71.21 68.47 -20.53
CA LEU A 42 70.41 67.26 -20.37
C LEU A 42 71.06 66.37 -19.30
N LEU A 43 70.52 66.38 -18.08
CA LEU A 43 70.91 65.45 -17.03
C LEU A 43 70.17 64.12 -17.23
N SER A 44 70.75 63.22 -18.02
CA SER A 44 70.41 61.81 -17.93
C SER A 44 71.01 61.22 -16.65
N TRP A 45 70.17 60.55 -15.86
CA TRP A 45 70.57 59.47 -14.94
C TRP A 45 71.48 59.84 -13.74
N ALA A 46 70.91 60.42 -12.68
CA ALA A 46 71.37 60.18 -11.29
C ALA A 46 70.42 60.80 -10.23
N LYS A 47 69.15 60.33 -10.14
CA LYS A 47 68.29 60.36 -8.92
C LYS A 47 66.80 59.97 -9.12
N LEU A 48 66.47 59.17 -10.13
CA LEU A 48 65.10 58.61 -10.28
C LEU A 48 65.00 57.10 -10.02
N ASN A 49 66.11 56.43 -9.70
CA ASN A 49 66.12 54.99 -9.41
C ASN A 49 65.73 54.62 -7.97
N THR A 50 65.55 55.56 -7.04
CA THR A 50 65.13 55.25 -5.66
C THR A 50 63.65 55.55 -5.37
N THR A 51 62.96 56.31 -6.25
CA THR A 51 61.50 56.54 -6.19
C THR A 51 60.76 56.04 -7.43
N GLY A 52 61.48 55.56 -8.46
CA GLY A 52 60.91 55.17 -9.74
C GLY A 52 60.05 53.92 -9.69
N ASP A 53 60.46 52.89 -8.94
CA ASP A 53 59.75 51.60 -8.92
C ASP A 53 58.57 51.59 -7.94
N SER A 54 58.68 52.29 -6.80
CA SER A 54 57.55 52.48 -5.89
C SER A 54 56.43 53.31 -6.52
N GLN A 55 56.79 54.36 -7.27
CA GLN A 55 55.81 55.21 -7.94
C GLN A 55 55.15 54.52 -9.15
N LYS A 56 55.91 53.77 -9.95
CA LYS A 56 55.36 52.94 -11.03
C LYS A 56 54.34 51.93 -10.49
N SER A 57 54.69 51.23 -9.40
CA SER A 57 53.77 50.29 -8.76
C SER A 57 52.54 50.99 -8.19
N ALA A 58 52.69 52.17 -7.60
CA ALA A 58 51.54 52.96 -7.11
C ALA A 58 50.62 53.44 -8.25
N ASP A 59 51.19 53.88 -9.37
CA ASP A 59 50.42 54.30 -10.55
C ASP A 59 49.62 53.13 -11.15
N GLN A 60 50.23 51.94 -11.21
CA GLN A 60 49.60 50.69 -11.63
C GLN A 60 48.49 50.23 -10.69
N SER A 61 48.75 50.21 -9.38
CA SER A 61 47.75 49.83 -8.37
C SER A 61 46.54 50.77 -8.39
N ARG A 62 46.74 52.08 -8.56
CA ARG A 62 45.64 53.04 -8.67
C ARG A 62 44.81 52.85 -9.94
N PHE A 63 45.44 52.50 -11.06
CA PHE A 63 44.72 52.16 -12.28
C PHE A 63 43.91 50.86 -12.14
N GLN A 64 44.49 49.84 -11.50
CA GLN A 64 43.81 48.59 -11.18
C GLN A 64 42.59 48.83 -10.28
N GLU A 65 42.73 49.66 -9.24
CA GLU A 65 41.61 50.07 -8.37
C GLU A 65 40.53 50.81 -9.15
N ALA A 66 40.90 51.75 -10.03
CA ALA A 66 39.94 52.47 -10.87
C ALA A 66 39.14 51.56 -11.83
N LEU A 67 39.79 50.51 -12.38
CA LEU A 67 39.11 49.49 -13.18
C LEU A 67 38.15 48.65 -12.33
N LYS A 68 38.56 48.25 -11.12
CA LYS A 68 37.73 47.50 -10.17
C LYS A 68 36.51 48.30 -9.70
N ASP A 69 36.69 49.59 -9.45
CA ASP A 69 35.61 50.50 -9.05
C ASP A 69 34.60 50.71 -10.18
N LYS A 70 35.04 50.75 -11.44
CA LYS A 70 34.16 50.96 -12.59
C LYS A 70 33.40 49.70 -13.02
N PHE A 71 34.09 48.56 -13.14
CA PHE A 71 33.54 47.34 -13.73
C PHE A 71 33.25 46.23 -12.70
N GLY A 72 33.49 46.49 -11.41
CA GLY A 72 33.46 45.49 -10.35
C GLY A 72 34.78 44.73 -10.22
N ALA A 73 35.01 44.11 -9.05
CA ALA A 73 36.29 43.50 -8.70
C ALA A 73 36.77 42.45 -9.72
N GLU A 74 35.90 41.58 -10.19
CA GLU A 74 36.24 40.48 -11.09
C GLU A 74 36.57 40.94 -12.53
N VAL A 75 35.71 41.78 -13.11
CA VAL A 75 35.92 42.30 -14.48
C VAL A 75 37.08 43.27 -14.51
N GLY A 76 37.18 44.16 -13.50
CA GLY A 76 38.29 45.12 -13.37
C GLY A 76 39.65 44.45 -13.16
N GLU A 77 39.72 43.36 -12.39
CA GLU A 77 40.95 42.59 -12.24
C GLU A 77 41.36 41.86 -13.52
N ALA A 78 40.39 41.25 -14.22
CA ALA A 78 40.65 40.58 -15.48
C ALA A 78 41.11 41.56 -16.58
N ALA A 79 40.47 42.72 -16.67
CA ALA A 79 40.85 43.80 -17.58
C ALA A 79 42.29 44.27 -17.34
N TYR A 80 42.65 44.52 -16.07
CA TYR A 80 44.00 44.91 -15.72
C TYR A 80 45.03 43.82 -16.05
N ASN A 81 44.78 42.57 -15.64
CA ASN A 81 45.71 41.46 -15.83
C ASN A 81 45.93 41.07 -17.29
N ALA A 82 44.94 41.30 -18.17
CA ALA A 82 45.05 40.98 -19.60
C ALA A 82 46.16 41.79 -20.30
N PHE A 83 46.45 43.00 -19.82
CA PHE A 83 47.42 43.91 -20.44
C PHE A 83 48.55 44.34 -19.49
N ALA A 84 48.55 43.84 -18.25
CA ALA A 84 49.65 44.02 -17.31
C ALA A 84 50.81 43.04 -17.64
N PRO A 85 52.06 43.53 -17.80
CA PRO A 85 53.28 42.74 -17.88
C PRO A 85 53.38 41.67 -16.80
N SER A 86 53.56 40.41 -17.23
CA SER A 86 53.56 39.23 -16.35
C SER A 86 54.92 38.91 -15.73
N ASP A 87 55.95 39.73 -15.97
CA ASP A 87 57.35 39.43 -15.63
C ASP A 87 57.76 39.83 -14.19
N GLY A 88 56.81 40.30 -13.39
CA GLY A 88 57.00 40.64 -11.97
C GLY A 88 57.88 41.87 -11.73
N LYS A 89 58.26 42.62 -12.77
CA LYS A 89 59.09 43.83 -12.67
C LYS A 89 58.24 45.08 -12.63
N SER A 90 58.67 46.09 -11.87
CA SER A 90 57.98 47.39 -11.81
C SER A 90 58.12 48.16 -13.14
N HIS A 91 57.01 48.31 -13.87
CA HIS A 91 56.93 48.99 -15.16
C HIS A 91 56.01 50.21 -15.11
N SER A 92 56.21 51.16 -16.02
CA SER A 92 55.35 52.35 -16.11
C SER A 92 53.99 52.00 -16.68
N LEU A 93 52.94 52.68 -16.19
CA LEU A 93 51.61 52.66 -16.80
C LEU A 93 51.68 53.33 -18.17
N THR A 94 51.15 52.67 -19.19
CA THR A 94 51.19 53.15 -20.57
C THR A 94 49.80 53.52 -21.05
N LYS A 95 49.73 54.42 -22.03
CA LYS A 95 48.46 54.81 -22.67
C LYS A 95 47.73 53.61 -23.28
N THR A 96 48.46 52.77 -24.00
CA THR A 96 47.94 51.53 -24.60
C THR A 96 47.37 50.58 -23.56
N GLN A 97 48.10 50.32 -22.47
CA GLN A 97 47.60 49.49 -21.36
C GLN A 97 46.29 50.05 -20.79
N VAL A 98 46.16 51.37 -20.67
CA VAL A 98 44.92 51.99 -20.18
C VAL A 98 43.75 51.80 -21.14
N LEU A 99 43.93 52.14 -22.42
CA LEU A 99 42.85 52.06 -23.41
C LEU A 99 42.40 50.62 -23.66
N ASP A 100 43.34 49.70 -23.85
CA ASP A 100 43.05 48.29 -24.14
C ASP A 100 42.36 47.60 -22.95
N SER A 101 42.78 47.90 -21.71
CA SER A 101 42.13 47.36 -20.51
C SER A 101 40.70 47.87 -20.36
N VAL A 102 40.43 49.14 -20.73
CA VAL A 102 39.07 49.71 -20.67
C VAL A 102 38.17 49.11 -21.75
N GLU A 103 38.66 48.96 -22.98
CA GLU A 103 37.93 48.32 -24.07
C GLU A 103 37.60 46.85 -23.75
N PHE A 104 38.54 46.12 -23.15
CA PHE A 104 38.32 44.77 -22.67
C PHE A 104 37.27 44.72 -21.55
N GLY A 105 37.33 45.66 -20.59
CA GLY A 105 36.34 45.80 -19.52
C GLY A 105 34.93 45.99 -20.08
N LEU A 106 34.76 46.91 -21.03
CA LEU A 106 33.48 47.18 -21.71
C LEU A 106 32.96 45.95 -22.48
N THR A 107 33.83 45.29 -23.25
CA THR A 107 33.47 44.08 -24.02
C THR A 107 33.04 42.94 -23.10
N LYS A 108 33.74 42.76 -21.97
CA LYS A 108 33.44 41.71 -21.00
C LYS A 108 32.13 41.98 -20.24
N GLU A 109 31.86 43.23 -19.88
CA GLU A 109 30.59 43.64 -19.27
C GLU A 109 29.40 43.44 -20.22
N GLU A 110 29.57 43.77 -21.52
CA GLU A 110 28.56 43.51 -22.54
C GLU A 110 28.27 42.01 -22.70
N ASN A 111 29.31 41.17 -22.73
CA ASN A 111 29.16 39.72 -22.80
C ASN A 111 28.50 39.12 -21.55
N ASN A 112 28.86 39.60 -20.36
CA ASN A 112 28.22 39.18 -19.11
C ASN A 112 26.72 39.53 -19.11
N THR A 113 26.36 40.71 -19.61
CA THR A 113 24.97 41.15 -19.73
C THR A 113 24.21 40.27 -20.74
N LYS A 114 24.79 39.94 -21.90
CA LYS A 114 24.19 39.01 -22.87
C LYS A 114 23.96 37.62 -22.26
N GLN A 115 24.92 37.11 -21.48
CA GLN A 115 24.81 35.82 -20.83
C GLN A 115 23.72 35.80 -19.75
N GLN A 116 23.67 36.83 -18.88
CA GLN A 116 22.61 36.98 -17.88
C GLN A 116 21.21 37.05 -18.52
N ASN A 117 21.07 37.76 -19.64
CA ASN A 117 19.82 37.80 -20.39
C ASN A 117 19.41 36.43 -20.93
N LYS A 118 20.37 35.65 -21.43
CA LYS A 118 20.14 34.30 -21.94
C LYS A 118 19.71 33.34 -20.82
N ASP A 119 20.38 33.38 -19.68
CA ASP A 119 20.09 32.53 -18.54
C ASP A 119 18.70 32.85 -17.94
N ALA A 120 18.40 34.14 -17.76
CA ALA A 120 17.08 34.57 -17.28
C ALA A 120 15.93 34.17 -18.25
N GLY A 121 16.16 34.27 -19.57
CA GLY A 121 15.21 33.80 -20.58
C GLY A 121 15.00 32.28 -20.52
N SER A 122 16.07 31.51 -20.36
CA SER A 122 16.03 30.05 -20.19
C SER A 122 15.25 29.65 -18.94
N ASP A 123 15.47 30.32 -17.81
CA ASP A 123 14.78 30.04 -16.55
C ASP A 123 13.27 30.29 -16.62
N ILE A 124 12.86 31.38 -17.29
CA ILE A 124 11.43 31.66 -17.52
C ILE A 124 10.80 30.56 -18.38
N LEU A 125 11.45 30.17 -19.48
CA LEU A 125 10.95 29.11 -20.36
C LEU A 125 10.93 27.74 -19.68
N ALA A 126 11.91 27.44 -18.82
CA ALA A 126 11.91 26.23 -18.00
C ALA A 126 10.73 26.22 -17.01
N GLY A 127 10.39 27.37 -16.43
CA GLY A 127 9.18 27.57 -15.63
C GLY A 127 7.91 27.31 -16.44
N THR A 128 7.81 27.86 -17.65
CA THR A 128 6.68 27.61 -18.56
C THR A 128 6.55 26.12 -18.92
N ARG A 129 7.66 25.45 -19.25
CA ARG A 129 7.69 24.01 -19.51
C ARG A 129 7.20 23.20 -18.31
N LYS A 130 7.65 23.56 -17.10
CA LYS A 130 7.24 22.89 -15.86
C LYS A 130 5.74 23.03 -15.60
N THR A 131 5.17 24.21 -15.84
CA THR A 131 3.77 24.51 -15.55
C THR A 131 2.80 24.04 -16.64
N TYR A 132 3.17 24.20 -17.91
CA TYR A 132 2.27 24.01 -19.06
C TYR A 132 2.71 22.91 -20.04
N GLY A 133 3.88 22.29 -19.85
CA GLY A 133 4.39 21.21 -20.68
C GLY A 133 5.23 21.67 -21.89
N ASP A 134 5.83 20.69 -22.58
CA ASP A 134 6.82 20.91 -23.65
C ASP A 134 6.25 21.61 -24.88
N ALA A 135 5.05 21.24 -25.32
CA ALA A 135 4.45 21.81 -26.53
C ALA A 135 4.08 23.29 -26.37
N VAL A 136 3.50 23.66 -25.21
CA VAL A 136 3.21 25.06 -24.89
C VAL A 136 4.51 25.85 -24.81
N ALA A 137 5.53 25.30 -24.14
CA ALA A 137 6.84 25.95 -24.06
C ALA A 137 7.50 26.15 -25.43
N ALA A 138 7.42 25.17 -26.34
CA ALA A 138 7.93 25.29 -27.70
C ALA A 138 7.22 26.41 -28.48
N LYS A 139 5.88 26.44 -28.44
CA LYS A 139 5.09 27.46 -29.12
C LYS A 139 5.34 28.86 -28.56
N VAL A 140 5.40 28.99 -27.23
CA VAL A 140 5.77 30.23 -26.55
C VAL A 140 7.18 30.67 -26.96
N THR A 141 8.13 29.75 -27.06
CA THR A 141 9.49 30.06 -27.54
C THR A 141 9.45 30.65 -28.94
N THR A 142 8.73 30.03 -29.88
CA THR A 142 8.57 30.55 -31.24
C THR A 142 7.90 31.93 -31.28
N LEU A 143 6.92 32.18 -30.41
CA LEU A 143 6.26 33.49 -30.30
C LEU A 143 7.19 34.59 -29.75
N LEU A 144 8.23 34.19 -29.01
CA LEU A 144 9.21 35.10 -28.41
C LEU A 144 10.47 35.28 -29.27
N GLU A 145 10.67 34.46 -30.30
CA GLU A 145 11.79 34.59 -31.24
C GLU A 145 11.80 35.99 -31.89
N GLY A 146 12.94 36.69 -31.80
CA GLY A 146 13.10 38.04 -32.35
C GLY A 146 12.52 39.18 -31.49
N SER A 147 11.93 38.89 -30.33
CA SER A 147 11.42 39.92 -29.42
C SER A 147 12.55 40.72 -28.75
N SER A 148 12.63 42.02 -29.03
CA SER A 148 13.61 42.93 -28.43
C SER A 148 13.45 43.06 -26.91
N LYS A 149 12.23 42.90 -26.38
CA LYS A 149 11.95 42.86 -24.94
C LYS A 149 12.46 41.58 -24.30
N PHE A 150 12.38 40.45 -25.00
CA PHE A 150 12.91 39.16 -24.53
C PHE A 150 14.44 39.08 -24.64
N ALA A 151 15.04 39.80 -25.59
CA ALA A 151 16.50 39.92 -25.70
C ALA A 151 17.15 40.65 -24.50
N ARG A 152 16.37 41.37 -23.68
CA ARG A 152 16.81 42.11 -22.48
C ARG A 152 16.12 41.61 -21.21
N THR A 153 16.02 40.28 -21.06
CA THR A 153 15.25 39.66 -19.99
C THR A 153 15.73 40.01 -18.57
N SER A 154 17.03 40.20 -18.34
CA SER A 154 17.58 40.49 -17.00
C SER A 154 17.22 41.88 -16.47
N GLU A 155 16.81 42.82 -17.33
CA GLU A 155 16.42 44.18 -16.93
C GLU A 155 15.04 44.21 -16.24
N ASN A 156 14.13 43.28 -16.55
CA ASN A 156 12.74 43.28 -16.06
C ASN A 156 12.17 41.86 -15.86
N THR A 157 12.95 40.95 -15.29
CA THR A 157 12.62 39.52 -15.14
C THR A 157 11.22 39.26 -14.56
N GLY A 158 10.80 40.04 -13.55
CA GLY A 158 9.48 39.87 -12.92
C GLY A 158 8.29 40.13 -13.84
N GLN A 159 8.30 41.26 -14.56
CA GLN A 159 7.23 41.64 -15.49
C GLN A 159 7.20 40.74 -16.73
N LEU A 160 8.38 40.33 -17.22
CA LEU A 160 8.48 39.39 -18.33
C LEU A 160 7.97 38.00 -17.96
N LYS A 161 8.26 37.53 -16.75
CA LYS A 161 7.72 36.25 -16.24
C LYS A 161 6.20 36.26 -16.20
N GLU A 162 5.59 37.35 -15.75
CA GLU A 162 4.13 37.50 -15.73
C GLU A 162 3.54 37.54 -17.15
N THR A 163 4.13 38.34 -18.04
CA THR A 163 3.69 38.45 -19.43
C THR A 163 3.78 37.12 -20.18
N ILE A 164 4.91 36.41 -20.02
CA ILE A 164 5.13 35.09 -20.63
C ILE A 164 4.19 34.05 -20.00
N GLY A 165 3.87 34.18 -18.72
CA GLY A 165 2.85 33.37 -18.04
C GLY A 165 1.47 33.52 -18.68
N GLU A 166 1.03 34.75 -18.96
CA GLU A 166 -0.26 34.99 -19.64
C GLU A 166 -0.26 34.51 -21.10
N ILE A 167 0.84 34.70 -21.83
CA ILE A 167 0.98 34.13 -23.18
C ILE A 167 0.89 32.60 -23.13
N ALA A 168 1.62 31.96 -22.22
CA ALA A 168 1.61 30.52 -22.05
C ALA A 168 0.22 29.98 -21.68
N LYS A 169 -0.50 30.70 -20.82
CA LYS A 169 -1.89 30.38 -20.46
C LYS A 169 -2.84 30.50 -21.66
N GLY A 170 -2.72 31.54 -22.47
CA GLY A 170 -3.49 31.70 -23.70
C GLY A 170 -3.24 30.58 -24.71
N VAL A 171 -1.96 30.27 -24.97
CA VAL A 171 -1.55 29.15 -25.83
C VAL A 171 -2.08 27.82 -25.30
N PHE A 172 -2.02 27.61 -23.99
CA PHE A 172 -2.57 26.40 -23.35
C PHE A 172 -4.09 26.28 -23.55
N GLN A 173 -4.85 27.37 -23.40
CA GLN A 173 -6.30 27.39 -23.62
C GLN A 173 -6.68 27.11 -25.07
N GLU A 174 -5.99 27.74 -26.03
CA GLU A 174 -6.17 27.46 -27.46
C GLU A 174 -5.90 25.98 -27.76
N HIS A 175 -4.84 25.43 -27.20
CA HIS A 175 -4.47 24.03 -27.39
C HIS A 175 -5.48 23.05 -26.78
N LEU A 176 -6.07 23.37 -25.62
CA LEU A 176 -7.18 22.61 -25.05
C LEU A 176 -8.43 22.63 -25.95
N GLY A 177 -8.72 23.76 -26.59
CA GLY A 177 -9.82 23.89 -27.55
C GLY A 177 -9.66 22.90 -28.70
N LEU A 178 -8.48 22.88 -29.31
CA LEU A 178 -8.15 21.96 -30.41
C LEU A 178 -8.26 20.48 -29.99
N ILE A 179 -7.80 20.12 -28.79
CA ILE A 179 -7.91 18.74 -28.28
C ILE A 179 -9.38 18.34 -28.10
N ASN A 180 -10.22 19.21 -27.56
CA ASN A 180 -11.64 18.91 -27.39
C ASN A 180 -12.35 18.77 -28.74
N GLU A 181 -12.01 19.61 -29.73
CA GLU A 181 -12.51 19.49 -31.10
C GLU A 181 -12.08 18.17 -31.75
N ASP A 182 -10.82 17.76 -31.57
CA ASP A 182 -10.28 16.50 -32.10
C ASP A 182 -10.95 15.27 -31.47
N ILE A 183 -11.11 15.23 -30.14
CA ILE A 183 -11.86 14.18 -29.44
C ILE A 183 -13.30 14.13 -29.95
N THR A 184 -13.96 15.28 -30.09
CA THR A 184 -15.35 15.36 -30.57
C THR A 184 -15.46 14.83 -32.01
N ALA A 185 -14.52 15.20 -32.88
CA ALA A 185 -14.46 14.73 -34.25
C ALA A 185 -14.24 13.21 -34.31
N ARG A 186 -13.35 12.67 -33.48
CA ARG A 186 -13.08 11.23 -33.41
C ARG A 186 -14.27 10.45 -32.87
N ILE A 187 -14.92 10.91 -31.80
CA ILE A 187 -16.16 10.31 -31.30
C ILE A 187 -17.26 10.35 -32.36
N SER A 188 -17.33 11.41 -33.16
CA SER A 188 -18.27 11.51 -34.28
C SER A 188 -17.96 10.51 -35.39
N GLN A 189 -16.69 10.29 -35.73
CA GLN A 189 -16.29 9.23 -36.66
C GLN A 189 -16.67 7.84 -36.16
N LEU A 190 -16.52 7.58 -34.85
CA LEU A 190 -16.91 6.32 -34.23
C LEU A 190 -18.43 6.11 -34.17
N LYS A 191 -19.24 7.16 -34.35
CA LYS A 191 -20.71 7.06 -34.47
C LYS A 191 -21.15 6.64 -35.87
N GLU A 192 -20.28 6.74 -36.87
CA GLU A 192 -20.63 6.35 -38.24
C GLU A 192 -20.97 4.85 -38.32
N PRO A 193 -21.97 4.45 -39.11
CA PRO A 193 -22.35 3.05 -39.25
C PRO A 193 -21.16 2.18 -39.68
N GLY A 194 -20.85 1.12 -38.93
CA GLY A 194 -19.75 0.20 -39.24
C GLY A 194 -18.38 0.61 -38.69
N ALA A 195 -18.23 1.80 -38.09
CA ALA A 195 -16.93 2.27 -37.62
C ALA A 195 -16.40 1.45 -36.43
N LEU A 196 -17.23 1.19 -35.43
CA LEU A 196 -16.87 0.35 -34.28
C LEU A 196 -16.63 -1.11 -34.71
N GLU A 197 -17.45 -1.60 -35.64
CA GLU A 197 -17.33 -2.93 -36.26
C GLU A 197 -15.97 -3.11 -36.94
N ALA A 198 -15.53 -2.11 -37.71
CA ALA A 198 -14.25 -2.13 -38.42
C ALA A 198 -13.05 -2.14 -37.46
N ILE A 199 -13.13 -1.38 -36.36
CA ILE A 199 -12.08 -1.35 -35.33
C ILE A 199 -12.01 -2.69 -34.59
N ALA A 200 -13.15 -3.24 -34.16
CA ALA A 200 -13.20 -4.55 -33.53
C ALA A 200 -12.60 -5.64 -34.43
N THR A 201 -12.96 -5.64 -35.73
CA THR A 201 -12.40 -6.57 -36.72
C THR A 201 -10.87 -6.41 -36.84
N SER A 202 -10.38 -5.18 -36.94
CA SER A 202 -8.94 -4.89 -37.06
C SER A 202 -8.17 -5.32 -35.81
N ALA A 203 -8.80 -5.20 -34.64
CA ALA A 203 -8.26 -5.64 -33.35
C ALA A 203 -8.50 -7.14 -33.06
N SER A 204 -9.11 -7.90 -33.98
CA SER A 204 -9.48 -9.31 -33.78
C SER A 204 -10.38 -9.55 -32.56
N ILE A 205 -11.28 -8.60 -32.26
CA ILE A 205 -12.30 -8.71 -31.21
C ILE A 205 -13.60 -9.19 -31.85
N ASP A 206 -14.09 -10.36 -31.41
CA ASP A 206 -15.33 -10.96 -31.92
C ASP A 206 -16.55 -10.44 -31.16
N ILE A 207 -17.28 -9.50 -31.78
CA ILE A 207 -18.50 -8.92 -31.21
C ILE A 207 -19.68 -9.29 -32.10
N ASP A 208 -20.69 -9.96 -31.53
CA ASP A 208 -21.98 -10.11 -32.19
C ASP A 208 -22.74 -8.77 -32.17
N TRP A 209 -22.50 -7.96 -33.20
CA TRP A 209 -23.13 -6.65 -33.37
C TRP A 209 -24.64 -6.71 -33.51
N GLY A 210 -25.22 -7.87 -33.86
CA GLY A 210 -26.67 -8.08 -33.93
C GLY A 210 -27.36 -8.06 -32.56
N THR A 211 -26.62 -8.29 -31.48
CA THR A 211 -27.12 -8.26 -30.11
C THR A 211 -26.74 -7.00 -29.35
N VAL A 212 -25.98 -6.07 -29.94
CA VAL A 212 -25.57 -4.81 -29.27
C VAL A 212 -26.67 -3.77 -29.45
N SER A 213 -27.30 -3.34 -28.35
CA SER A 213 -28.36 -2.33 -28.41
C SER A 213 -27.81 -0.96 -28.80
N ALA A 214 -28.67 -0.07 -29.28
CA ALA A 214 -28.29 1.32 -29.54
C ALA A 214 -27.91 2.06 -28.24
N GLU A 215 -28.52 1.68 -27.11
CA GLU A 215 -28.16 2.22 -25.79
C GLU A 215 -26.73 1.82 -25.40
N ASP A 216 -26.33 0.56 -25.63
CA ASP A 216 -24.97 0.08 -25.33
C ASP A 216 -23.92 0.80 -26.18
N LYS A 217 -24.19 0.98 -27.48
CA LYS A 217 -23.30 1.76 -28.37
C LYS A 217 -23.15 3.20 -27.88
N THR A 218 -24.26 3.81 -27.46
CA THR A 218 -24.25 5.18 -26.93
C THR A 218 -23.48 5.28 -25.62
N ALA A 219 -23.69 4.33 -24.69
CA ALA A 219 -23.00 4.27 -23.42
C ALA A 219 -21.49 4.03 -23.59
N LEU A 220 -21.09 3.15 -24.51
CA LEU A 220 -19.68 2.92 -24.86
C LEU A 220 -19.02 4.20 -25.33
N LEU A 221 -19.65 4.91 -26.29
CA LEU A 221 -19.10 6.15 -26.84
C LEU A 221 -19.04 7.27 -25.81
N ALA A 222 -20.07 7.40 -24.96
CA ALA A 222 -20.08 8.38 -23.87
C ALA A 222 -19.00 8.09 -22.81
N ASN A 223 -18.75 6.82 -22.50
CA ASN A 223 -17.69 6.42 -21.58
C ASN A 223 -16.30 6.64 -22.20
N LEU A 224 -16.13 6.32 -23.49
CA LEU A 224 -14.90 6.59 -24.23
C LEU A 224 -14.60 8.10 -24.26
N GLU A 225 -15.58 8.94 -24.58
CA GLU A 225 -15.46 10.39 -24.58
C GLU A 225 -15.01 10.92 -23.20
N LYS A 226 -15.69 10.51 -22.12
CA LYS A 226 -15.31 10.89 -20.75
C LYS A 226 -13.87 10.49 -20.41
N LYS A 227 -13.44 9.30 -20.82
CA LYS A 227 -12.08 8.78 -20.56
C LYS A 227 -11.02 9.55 -21.34
N LEU A 228 -11.25 9.77 -22.64
CA LEU A 228 -10.34 10.55 -23.50
C LEU A 228 -10.20 12.00 -23.01
N ILE A 229 -11.29 12.62 -22.55
CA ILE A 229 -11.28 13.93 -21.91
C ILE A 229 -10.46 13.88 -20.61
N LYS A 230 -10.70 12.91 -19.73
CA LYS A 230 -9.97 12.78 -18.46
C LYS A 230 -8.47 12.57 -18.66
N GLN A 231 -8.07 11.77 -19.65
CA GLN A 231 -6.66 11.58 -20.03
C GLN A 231 -6.01 12.85 -20.51
N SER A 232 -6.70 13.52 -21.43
CA SER A 232 -6.24 14.77 -22.03
C SER A 232 -6.15 15.89 -20.99
N HIS A 233 -6.97 15.83 -19.93
CA HIS A 233 -7.13 16.87 -18.92
C HIS A 233 -6.48 16.58 -17.55
N ALA A 234 -5.70 15.52 -17.38
CA ALA A 234 -5.15 15.09 -16.08
C ALA A 234 -4.28 16.17 -15.38
N ASN A 235 -4.87 16.85 -14.38
CA ASN A 235 -4.36 17.91 -13.49
C ASN A 235 -3.81 19.20 -14.17
N PRO A 236 -4.50 20.36 -14.06
CA PRO A 236 -4.00 21.66 -14.55
C PRO A 236 -2.71 22.15 -13.89
N GLN A 237 -2.31 21.59 -12.75
CA GLN A 237 -1.21 22.10 -11.91
C GLN A 237 0.05 21.21 -11.89
N GLU A 238 -0.01 19.96 -12.33
CA GLU A 238 1.15 19.05 -12.40
C GLU A 238 1.12 18.14 -13.64
N PRO A 239 1.69 18.58 -14.79
CA PRO A 239 1.53 17.92 -16.09
C PRO A 239 2.61 16.85 -16.39
N LYS A 240 3.10 16.08 -15.41
CA LYS A 240 4.29 15.22 -15.62
C LYS A 240 4.10 13.98 -16.54
N ALA A 241 3.00 13.84 -17.28
CA ALA A 241 2.83 12.75 -18.25
C ALA A 241 1.99 13.09 -19.50
N ARG A 242 1.67 14.36 -19.77
CA ARG A 242 0.83 14.72 -20.92
C ARG A 242 1.66 14.80 -22.22
N GLN A 243 2.12 13.65 -22.69
CA GLN A 243 2.25 13.46 -24.12
C GLN A 243 0.85 13.14 -24.61
N PHE A 244 0.34 14.02 -25.47
CA PHE A 244 -0.90 13.95 -26.23
C PHE A 244 -1.42 12.53 -26.38
N VAL A 245 -2.73 12.34 -26.25
CA VAL A 245 -3.35 11.07 -26.63
C VAL A 245 -3.07 10.92 -28.13
N ASN A 246 -1.95 10.28 -28.46
CA ASN A 246 -1.61 9.96 -29.82
C ASN A 246 -2.66 8.98 -30.33
N ASP A 247 -2.81 8.89 -31.64
CA ASP A 247 -3.79 8.00 -32.27
C ASP A 247 -3.72 6.59 -31.69
N GLU A 248 -2.52 6.10 -31.36
CA GLU A 248 -2.30 4.83 -30.67
C GLU A 248 -3.00 4.70 -29.31
N LYS A 249 -2.98 5.72 -28.45
CA LYS A 249 -3.67 5.68 -27.14
C LYS A 249 -5.19 5.79 -27.29
N VAL A 250 -5.67 6.55 -28.27
CA VAL A 250 -7.10 6.62 -28.58
C VAL A 250 -7.59 5.27 -29.11
N ASP A 251 -6.83 4.67 -30.03
CA ASP A 251 -7.15 3.37 -30.61
C ASP A 251 -7.04 2.27 -29.57
N LEU A 252 -6.07 2.33 -28.65
CA LEU A 252 -5.97 1.42 -27.51
C LEU A 252 -7.15 1.57 -26.54
N ALA A 253 -7.55 2.80 -26.18
CA ALA A 253 -8.72 3.05 -25.33
C ALA A 253 -10.00 2.53 -25.98
N THR A 254 -10.15 2.74 -27.30
CA THR A 254 -11.28 2.28 -28.10
C THR A 254 -11.31 0.75 -28.15
N THR A 255 -10.17 0.12 -28.45
CA THR A 255 -9.98 -1.34 -28.45
C THR A 255 -10.33 -1.93 -27.10
N ASN A 256 -9.85 -1.33 -26.00
CA ASN A 256 -10.15 -1.78 -24.65
C ASN A 256 -11.64 -1.63 -24.30
N GLN A 257 -12.33 -0.57 -24.73
CA GLN A 257 -13.78 -0.45 -24.53
C GLN A 257 -14.57 -1.49 -25.33
N LEU A 258 -14.12 -1.79 -26.55
CA LEU A 258 -14.71 -2.85 -27.38
C LEU A 258 -14.47 -4.23 -26.76
N GLN A 259 -13.30 -4.45 -26.19
CA GLN A 259 -12.99 -5.68 -25.47
C GLN A 259 -13.85 -5.83 -24.21
N ILE A 260 -14.07 -4.77 -23.42
CA ILE A 260 -15.05 -4.80 -22.32
C ILE A 260 -16.44 -5.18 -22.83
N LEU A 261 -16.90 -4.58 -23.93
CA LEU A 261 -18.23 -4.86 -24.48
C LEU A 261 -18.35 -6.34 -24.92
N SER A 262 -17.31 -6.87 -25.55
CA SER A 262 -17.22 -8.27 -25.95
C SER A 262 -17.26 -9.20 -24.73
N GLU A 263 -16.44 -8.90 -23.73
CA GLU A 263 -16.16 -9.80 -22.62
C GLU A 263 -17.30 -9.77 -21.58
N ILE A 264 -17.91 -8.59 -21.36
CA ILE A 264 -19.17 -8.49 -20.62
C ILE A 264 -20.22 -9.41 -21.24
N LYS A 265 -20.37 -9.42 -22.57
CA LYS A 265 -21.34 -10.30 -23.21
C LYS A 265 -21.00 -11.79 -23.09
N THR A 266 -19.72 -12.17 -23.18
CA THR A 266 -19.30 -13.57 -23.06
C THR A 266 -19.36 -14.10 -21.64
N ALA A 267 -19.41 -13.24 -20.63
CA ALA A 267 -19.59 -13.63 -19.24
C ALA A 267 -21.04 -13.45 -18.74
N LEU A 268 -21.95 -12.90 -19.55
CA LEU A 268 -23.36 -12.73 -19.22
C LEU A 268 -24.21 -13.98 -19.54
N PRO A 269 -25.39 -14.11 -18.89
CA PRO A 269 -26.35 -15.17 -19.17
C PRO A 269 -26.69 -15.34 -20.65
N GLY A 270 -26.68 -16.60 -21.11
CA GLY A 270 -26.97 -16.96 -22.50
C GLY A 270 -25.74 -17.11 -23.39
N SER A 271 -24.55 -16.68 -22.94
CA SER A 271 -23.29 -16.91 -23.65
C SER A 271 -22.73 -18.32 -23.43
N GLU A 272 -21.95 -18.83 -24.39
CA GLU A 272 -21.33 -20.16 -24.30
C GLU A 272 -20.36 -20.27 -23.12
N PHE A 273 -19.56 -19.24 -22.86
CA PHE A 273 -18.60 -19.23 -21.77
C PHE A 273 -19.29 -19.19 -20.40
N PHE A 274 -20.30 -18.33 -20.20
CA PHE A 274 -21.11 -18.34 -18.98
C PHE A 274 -21.79 -19.70 -18.75
N ASN A 275 -22.45 -20.24 -19.79
CA ASN A 275 -23.13 -21.54 -19.71
C ASN A 275 -22.16 -22.68 -19.39
N ARG A 276 -20.93 -22.63 -19.93
CA ARG A 276 -19.88 -23.59 -19.61
C ARG A 276 -19.44 -23.48 -18.15
N VAL A 277 -19.19 -22.27 -17.66
CA VAL A 277 -18.79 -22.05 -16.25
C VAL A 277 -19.90 -22.51 -15.30
N LEU A 278 -21.16 -22.27 -15.62
CA LEU A 278 -22.28 -22.82 -14.85
C LEU A 278 -22.38 -24.34 -14.96
N GLY A 279 -22.18 -24.90 -16.15
CA GLY A 279 -22.16 -26.34 -16.39
C GLY A 279 -21.10 -27.06 -15.57
N ASP A 280 -19.90 -26.47 -15.41
CA ASP A 280 -18.84 -26.97 -14.53
C ASP A 280 -19.29 -27.05 -13.05
N LEU A 281 -20.24 -26.19 -12.65
CA LEU A 281 -20.84 -26.17 -11.31
C LEU A 281 -22.11 -27.04 -11.20
N GLY A 282 -22.51 -27.70 -12.28
CA GLY A 282 -23.78 -28.42 -12.37
C GLY A 282 -25.00 -27.52 -12.28
N LEU A 283 -24.89 -26.28 -12.75
CA LEU A 283 -25.96 -25.28 -12.77
C LEU A 283 -26.46 -25.02 -14.19
N SER A 284 -27.71 -24.62 -14.26
CA SER A 284 -28.40 -24.12 -15.46
C SER A 284 -28.53 -22.60 -15.36
N PRO A 285 -28.58 -21.86 -16.48
CA PRO A 285 -28.84 -20.42 -16.45
C PRO A 285 -30.16 -20.06 -15.74
N GLU A 286 -31.16 -20.93 -15.78
CA GLU A 286 -32.44 -20.76 -15.08
C GLU A 286 -32.31 -20.80 -13.55
N ASP A 287 -31.24 -21.39 -13.02
CA ASP A 287 -30.97 -21.46 -11.58
C ASP A 287 -30.44 -20.11 -11.03
N ILE A 288 -30.02 -19.19 -11.91
CA ILE A 288 -29.52 -17.87 -11.54
C ILE A 288 -30.63 -16.84 -11.73
N SER A 289 -31.09 -16.23 -10.63
CA SER A 289 -32.16 -15.21 -10.69
C SER A 289 -31.71 -13.94 -11.43
N GLU A 290 -32.65 -13.22 -12.05
CA GLU A 290 -32.38 -11.96 -12.78
C GLU A 290 -31.62 -10.92 -11.93
N GLN A 291 -31.88 -10.88 -10.62
CA GLN A 291 -31.17 -9.99 -9.70
C GLN A 291 -29.68 -10.32 -9.60
N VAL A 292 -29.33 -11.61 -9.60
CA VAL A 292 -27.94 -12.08 -9.57
C VAL A 292 -27.27 -11.84 -10.91
N GLN A 293 -28.00 -12.02 -12.00
CA GLN A 293 -27.54 -11.72 -13.35
C GLN A 293 -27.21 -10.22 -13.51
N GLY A 294 -28.06 -9.33 -13.01
CA GLY A 294 -27.80 -7.89 -13.01
C GLY A 294 -26.56 -7.53 -12.19
N LYS A 295 -26.40 -8.13 -11.01
CA LYS A 295 -25.22 -7.90 -10.16
C LYS A 295 -23.92 -8.43 -10.79
N LEU A 296 -23.97 -9.59 -11.45
CA LEU A 296 -22.84 -10.13 -12.20
C LEU A 296 -22.36 -9.14 -13.26
N ALA A 297 -23.28 -8.53 -14.00
CA ALA A 297 -22.98 -7.53 -15.02
C ALA A 297 -22.24 -6.32 -14.42
N ASP A 298 -22.71 -5.83 -13.28
CA ASP A 298 -22.14 -4.69 -12.57
C ASP A 298 -20.74 -5.01 -12.01
N ASP A 299 -20.58 -6.15 -11.32
CA ASP A 299 -19.31 -6.58 -10.72
C ASP A 299 -18.24 -6.84 -11.80
N LEU A 300 -18.65 -7.44 -12.92
CA LEU A 300 -17.78 -7.68 -14.07
C LEU A 300 -17.36 -6.38 -14.75
N SER A 301 -18.30 -5.47 -14.99
CA SER A 301 -18.02 -4.14 -15.52
C SER A 301 -17.05 -3.37 -14.60
N HIS A 302 -17.25 -3.46 -13.29
CA HIS A 302 -16.39 -2.79 -12.31
C HIS A 302 -14.95 -3.34 -12.31
N GLU A 303 -14.77 -4.66 -12.26
CA GLU A 303 -13.42 -5.23 -12.21
C GLU A 303 -12.66 -5.09 -13.53
N LEU A 304 -13.34 -5.21 -14.66
CA LEU A 304 -12.74 -4.92 -15.96
C LEU A 304 -12.29 -3.45 -16.06
N GLN A 305 -13.06 -2.51 -15.48
CA GLN A 305 -12.64 -1.11 -15.39
C GLN A 305 -11.40 -0.92 -14.51
N ILE A 306 -11.27 -1.66 -13.41
CA ILE A 306 -10.08 -1.61 -12.54
C ILE A 306 -8.83 -2.08 -13.30
N ILE A 307 -8.93 -3.21 -14.00
CA ILE A 307 -7.83 -3.80 -14.79
C ILE A 307 -7.34 -2.81 -15.85
N LEU A 308 -8.27 -2.12 -16.50
CA LEU A 308 -7.98 -1.19 -17.60
C LEU A 308 -7.52 0.20 -17.13
N GLY A 309 -7.59 0.46 -15.82
CA GLY A 309 -7.31 1.77 -15.23
C GLY A 309 -8.44 2.76 -15.44
N GLU A 310 -8.44 3.82 -14.62
CA GLU A 310 -9.49 4.86 -14.63
C GLU A 310 -9.71 5.54 -15.98
N ASP A 311 -8.72 5.41 -16.86
CA ASP A 311 -8.64 6.06 -18.15
C ASP A 311 -8.73 5.07 -19.33
N GLY A 312 -8.74 3.75 -19.05
CA GLY A 312 -8.99 2.71 -20.04
C GLY A 312 -7.84 2.40 -20.99
N THR A 313 -6.62 2.89 -20.72
CA THR A 313 -5.45 2.66 -21.60
C THR A 313 -4.40 1.70 -21.04
N LYS A 314 -4.66 1.08 -19.88
CA LYS A 314 -3.75 0.03 -19.43
C LYS A 314 -3.83 -1.15 -20.38
N GLU A 315 -2.67 -1.64 -20.77
CA GLU A 315 -2.53 -2.90 -21.48
C GLU A 315 -3.03 -4.04 -20.57
N ILE A 316 -3.90 -4.90 -21.09
CA ILE A 316 -4.40 -6.07 -20.37
C ILE A 316 -3.27 -7.10 -20.27
N LYS A 317 -2.64 -7.18 -19.10
CA LYS A 317 -1.60 -8.18 -18.79
C LYS A 317 -2.21 -9.33 -17.99
N GLY A 318 -2.96 -10.21 -18.66
CA GLY A 318 -3.56 -11.38 -18.01
C GLY A 318 -4.58 -12.10 -18.89
N ASP A 319 -4.96 -13.31 -18.50
CA ASP A 319 -6.06 -14.04 -19.13
C ASP A 319 -7.39 -13.51 -18.57
N LEU A 320 -8.09 -12.72 -19.40
CA LEU A 320 -9.36 -12.12 -19.01
C LEU A 320 -10.39 -13.19 -18.62
N LYS A 321 -10.35 -14.37 -19.26
CA LYS A 321 -11.26 -15.48 -18.97
C LYS A 321 -11.09 -16.01 -17.55
N SER A 322 -9.88 -15.94 -16.99
CA SER A 322 -9.64 -16.29 -15.60
C SER A 322 -10.31 -15.29 -14.66
N THR A 323 -10.30 -14.00 -15.00
CA THR A 323 -10.98 -12.94 -14.24
C THR A 323 -12.49 -13.10 -14.34
N GLU A 324 -13.03 -13.29 -15.55
CA GLU A 324 -14.46 -13.54 -15.78
C GLU A 324 -14.94 -14.75 -14.99
N LYS A 325 -14.23 -15.88 -15.08
CA LYS A 325 -14.55 -17.09 -14.31
C LYS A 325 -14.62 -16.78 -12.82
N LYS A 326 -13.63 -16.07 -12.26
CA LYS A 326 -13.61 -15.72 -10.83
C LYS A 326 -14.82 -14.88 -10.43
N ILE A 327 -15.22 -13.92 -11.25
CA ILE A 327 -16.37 -13.04 -10.98
C ILE A 327 -17.69 -13.82 -11.05
N ILE A 328 -17.83 -14.72 -12.04
CA ILE A 328 -18.97 -15.65 -12.11
C ILE A 328 -19.05 -16.51 -10.84
N LEU A 329 -17.94 -17.11 -10.40
CA LEU A 329 -17.89 -17.92 -9.19
C LEU A 329 -18.24 -17.10 -7.93
N GLN A 330 -17.76 -15.87 -7.82
CA GLN A 330 -18.10 -14.97 -6.71
C GLN A 330 -19.59 -14.61 -6.68
N ALA A 331 -20.19 -14.30 -7.84
CA ALA A 331 -21.61 -14.00 -7.93
C ALA A 331 -22.48 -15.21 -7.53
N VAL A 332 -22.11 -16.41 -7.99
CA VAL A 332 -22.74 -17.68 -7.58
C VAL A 332 -22.64 -17.86 -6.06
N SER A 333 -21.47 -17.65 -5.45
CA SER A 333 -21.31 -17.74 -3.98
C SER A 333 -22.20 -16.73 -3.23
N MET A 334 -22.14 -15.46 -3.63
CA MET A 334 -22.75 -14.37 -2.87
C MET A 334 -24.27 -14.47 -2.80
N ALA A 335 -24.90 -14.97 -3.86
CA ALA A 335 -26.35 -14.98 -3.98
C ALA A 335 -26.93 -16.40 -3.97
N LEU A 336 -26.54 -17.26 -4.92
CA LEU A 336 -27.14 -18.59 -5.03
C LEU A 336 -26.80 -19.45 -3.81
N LEU A 337 -25.52 -19.63 -3.49
CA LEU A 337 -25.12 -20.53 -2.39
C LEU A 337 -25.65 -20.02 -1.05
N LYS A 338 -25.66 -18.69 -0.87
CA LYS A 338 -26.24 -18.03 0.31
C LYS A 338 -27.74 -18.31 0.44
N ASP A 339 -28.50 -18.24 -0.64
CA ASP A 339 -29.94 -18.46 -0.58
C ASP A 339 -30.27 -19.95 -0.40
N VAL A 340 -29.53 -20.84 -1.09
CA VAL A 340 -29.65 -22.29 -0.93
C VAL A 340 -29.34 -22.71 0.51
N SER A 341 -28.21 -22.27 1.08
CA SER A 341 -27.83 -22.66 2.44
C SER A 341 -28.80 -22.13 3.49
N ARG A 342 -29.31 -20.90 3.31
CA ARG A 342 -30.32 -20.31 4.21
C ARG A 342 -31.68 -20.97 4.09
N ALA A 343 -32.07 -21.39 2.90
CA ALA A 343 -33.32 -22.11 2.69
C ALA A 343 -33.25 -23.50 3.35
N GLU A 344 -32.14 -24.21 3.16
CA GLU A 344 -31.91 -25.53 3.77
C GLU A 344 -31.91 -25.45 5.30
N ALA A 345 -31.17 -24.48 5.86
CA ALA A 345 -31.08 -24.28 7.30
C ALA A 345 -32.40 -23.82 7.96
N LYS A 346 -33.45 -23.51 7.17
CA LYS A 346 -34.79 -23.13 7.65
C LYS A 346 -35.85 -24.18 7.35
N THR A 347 -35.45 -25.35 6.81
CA THR A 347 -36.38 -26.45 6.63
C THR A 347 -36.88 -26.94 7.98
N PRO A 348 -38.15 -27.38 8.09
CA PRO A 348 -38.68 -27.93 9.35
C PRO A 348 -37.82 -29.09 9.88
N GLU A 349 -37.28 -29.92 8.98
CA GLU A 349 -36.41 -31.04 9.29
C GLU A 349 -35.10 -30.56 9.93
N PHE A 350 -34.44 -29.55 9.36
CA PHE A 350 -33.20 -29.00 9.92
C PHE A 350 -33.46 -28.26 11.23
N THR A 351 -34.50 -27.43 11.29
CA THR A 351 -34.87 -26.73 12.54
C THR A 351 -35.18 -27.72 13.66
N ALA A 352 -35.86 -28.84 13.36
CA ALA A 352 -36.08 -29.91 14.33
C ALA A 352 -34.76 -30.57 14.73
N ALA A 353 -33.87 -30.83 13.77
CA ALA A 353 -32.55 -31.43 14.02
C ALA A 353 -31.68 -30.55 14.94
N ILE A 354 -31.72 -29.22 14.83
CA ILE A 354 -30.93 -28.34 15.73
C ILE A 354 -31.61 -27.98 17.04
N SER A 355 -32.93 -28.19 17.16
CA SER A 355 -33.72 -27.76 18.32
C SER A 355 -33.26 -28.35 19.66
N HIS A 356 -32.60 -29.50 19.64
CA HIS A 356 -32.10 -30.16 20.85
C HIS A 356 -30.87 -29.45 21.45
N PHE A 357 -30.22 -28.55 20.69
CA PHE A 357 -29.21 -27.61 21.21
C PHE A 357 -29.85 -26.38 21.88
N ASP A 358 -31.13 -26.08 21.62
CA ASP A 358 -31.87 -25.00 22.28
C ASP A 358 -32.48 -25.52 23.59
N THR A 359 -31.64 -25.58 24.61
CA THR A 359 -32.01 -26.15 25.91
C THR A 359 -32.84 -25.22 26.78
N GLU A 360 -32.93 -23.93 26.46
CA GLU A 360 -33.73 -22.96 27.23
C GLU A 360 -35.03 -22.57 26.52
N GLY A 361 -35.23 -23.05 25.29
CA GLY A 361 -36.32 -22.62 24.43
C GLY A 361 -36.18 -21.16 24.02
N ASP A 362 -34.94 -20.66 23.91
CA ASP A 362 -34.63 -19.32 23.42
C ASP A 362 -34.58 -19.34 21.89
N PRO A 363 -35.56 -18.71 21.20
CA PRO A 363 -35.57 -18.65 19.74
C PRO A 363 -34.30 -18.04 19.14
N LYS A 364 -33.51 -17.29 19.92
CA LYS A 364 -32.23 -16.73 19.48
C LYS A 364 -31.14 -17.79 19.28
N THR A 365 -31.16 -18.88 20.04
CA THR A 365 -30.17 -19.97 19.90
C THR A 365 -30.40 -20.71 18.59
N THR A 366 -31.64 -21.12 18.34
CA THR A 366 -32.05 -21.75 17.07
C THR A 366 -31.71 -20.83 15.89
N ALA A 367 -32.15 -19.56 15.90
CA ALA A 367 -31.86 -18.62 14.82
C ALA A 367 -30.35 -18.35 14.61
N TYR A 368 -29.57 -18.42 15.70
CA TYR A 368 -28.12 -18.30 15.62
C TYR A 368 -27.48 -19.50 14.93
N LEU A 369 -27.86 -20.73 15.31
CA LEU A 369 -27.37 -21.97 14.69
C LEU A 369 -27.76 -22.05 13.20
N GLU A 370 -28.99 -21.71 12.84
CA GLU A 370 -29.42 -21.63 11.43
C GLU A 370 -28.52 -20.67 10.62
N LYS A 371 -28.21 -19.50 11.19
CA LYS A 371 -27.36 -18.51 10.54
C LYS A 371 -25.91 -18.98 10.45
N LEU A 372 -25.38 -19.57 11.52
CA LEU A 372 -23.99 -20.03 11.60
C LEU A 372 -23.74 -21.18 10.61
N LEU A 373 -24.51 -22.26 10.69
CA LEU A 373 -24.32 -23.46 9.87
C LEU A 373 -24.54 -23.17 8.38
N SER A 374 -25.53 -22.32 8.03
CA SER A 374 -25.72 -21.86 6.65
C SER A 374 -24.56 -21.00 6.12
N HIS A 375 -23.93 -20.20 6.97
CA HIS A 375 -22.76 -19.39 6.58
C HIS A 375 -21.52 -20.26 6.33
N LEU A 376 -21.27 -21.22 7.22
CA LEU A 376 -20.11 -22.11 7.14
C LEU A 376 -20.18 -23.02 5.94
N ALA A 377 -21.35 -23.63 5.71
CA ALA A 377 -21.55 -24.47 4.54
C ALA A 377 -21.31 -23.71 3.23
N ARG A 378 -21.83 -22.49 3.13
CA ARG A 378 -21.56 -21.61 1.99
C ARG A 378 -20.06 -21.35 1.82
N SER A 379 -19.38 -21.01 2.92
CA SER A 379 -17.94 -20.70 2.90
C SER A 379 -17.10 -21.90 2.45
N GLN A 380 -17.42 -23.10 2.95
CA GLN A 380 -16.72 -24.33 2.59
C GLN A 380 -16.93 -24.69 1.11
N VAL A 381 -18.17 -24.61 0.62
CA VAL A 381 -18.45 -24.88 -0.81
C VAL A 381 -17.83 -23.82 -1.73
N GLU A 382 -17.78 -22.55 -1.31
CA GLU A 382 -17.06 -21.50 -2.03
C GLU A 382 -15.56 -21.81 -2.13
N ALA A 383 -14.93 -22.22 -1.03
CA ALA A 383 -13.52 -22.61 -1.03
C ALA A 383 -13.26 -23.80 -1.96
N ASP A 384 -14.12 -24.82 -1.93
CA ASP A 384 -14.03 -25.99 -2.79
C ASP A 384 -14.23 -25.66 -4.28
N MET A 385 -15.14 -24.73 -4.56
CA MET A 385 -15.39 -24.22 -5.91
C MET A 385 -14.18 -23.45 -6.46
N LEU A 386 -13.56 -22.60 -5.63
CA LEU A 386 -12.34 -21.88 -5.99
C LEU A 386 -11.13 -22.81 -6.14
N ALA A 387 -11.10 -23.93 -5.42
CA ALA A 387 -10.10 -24.98 -5.57
C ALA A 387 -10.33 -25.88 -6.80
N GLY A 388 -11.43 -25.70 -7.53
CA GLY A 388 -11.74 -26.45 -8.74
C GLY A 388 -12.24 -27.88 -8.48
N LYS A 389 -12.81 -28.16 -7.30
CA LYS A 389 -13.45 -29.45 -7.03
C LYS A 389 -14.69 -29.62 -7.91
N SER A 390 -14.97 -30.87 -8.31
CA SER A 390 -16.19 -31.23 -9.04
C SER A 390 -17.36 -31.41 -8.08
N PHE A 391 -18.56 -31.02 -8.52
CA PHE A 391 -19.82 -31.18 -7.78
C PHE A 391 -20.83 -32.10 -8.48
N SER A 392 -20.41 -32.80 -9.54
CA SER A 392 -21.30 -33.61 -10.38
C SER A 392 -22.00 -34.74 -9.62
N GLU A 393 -21.35 -35.32 -8.62
CA GLU A 393 -21.86 -36.47 -7.87
C GLU A 393 -22.90 -36.10 -6.80
N VAL A 394 -22.99 -34.81 -6.44
CA VAL A 394 -23.83 -34.31 -5.35
C VAL A 394 -24.93 -33.37 -5.85
N GLY A 395 -25.31 -33.47 -7.13
CA GLY A 395 -26.37 -32.63 -7.72
C GLY A 395 -25.94 -31.18 -7.95
N GLY A 396 -24.67 -30.96 -8.30
CA GLY A 396 -24.11 -29.63 -8.53
C GLY A 396 -23.83 -28.87 -7.24
N VAL A 397 -23.40 -27.62 -7.38
CA VAL A 397 -22.99 -26.77 -6.24
C VAL A 397 -24.16 -26.50 -5.28
N ALA A 398 -25.40 -26.48 -5.77
CA ALA A 398 -26.60 -26.33 -4.95
C ALA A 398 -26.84 -27.56 -4.06
N GLY A 399 -26.75 -28.77 -4.63
CA GLY A 399 -26.87 -30.00 -3.85
C GLY A 399 -25.70 -30.20 -2.88
N ALA A 400 -24.48 -29.85 -3.30
CA ALA A 400 -23.31 -29.80 -2.42
C ALA A 400 -23.52 -28.86 -1.22
N THR A 401 -24.07 -27.67 -1.46
CA THR A 401 -24.35 -26.69 -0.40
C THR A 401 -25.36 -27.20 0.61
N LYS A 402 -26.43 -27.88 0.15
CA LYS A 402 -27.41 -28.50 1.06
C LYS A 402 -26.78 -29.62 1.89
N ALA A 403 -26.04 -30.52 1.24
CA ALA A 403 -25.34 -31.59 1.93
C ALA A 403 -24.34 -31.03 2.97
N GLU A 404 -23.64 -29.96 2.62
CA GLU A 404 -22.67 -29.33 3.50
C GLU A 404 -23.34 -28.69 4.73
N VAL A 405 -24.55 -28.12 4.63
CA VAL A 405 -25.29 -27.62 5.80
C VAL A 405 -25.51 -28.74 6.83
N TRP A 406 -25.87 -29.94 6.38
CA TRP A 406 -26.02 -31.12 7.25
C TRP A 406 -24.68 -31.69 7.73
N ASN A 407 -23.64 -31.60 6.91
CA ASN A 407 -22.29 -31.98 7.32
C ASN A 407 -21.77 -31.08 8.45
N GLN A 408 -22.02 -29.77 8.38
CA GLN A 408 -21.70 -28.83 9.46
C GLN A 408 -22.44 -29.14 10.77
N LEU A 409 -23.70 -29.59 10.70
CA LEU A 409 -24.41 -30.10 11.87
C LEU A 409 -23.75 -31.38 12.41
N THR A 410 -23.32 -32.29 11.55
CA THR A 410 -22.61 -33.52 11.96
C THR A 410 -21.28 -33.21 12.65
N HIS A 411 -20.55 -32.20 12.15
CA HIS A 411 -19.34 -31.69 12.82
C HIS A 411 -19.68 -31.11 14.19
N LEU A 412 -20.75 -30.32 14.30
CA LEU A 412 -21.20 -29.77 15.57
C LEU A 412 -21.60 -30.86 16.59
N GLU A 413 -22.29 -31.91 16.15
CA GLU A 413 -22.66 -33.07 16.98
C GLU A 413 -21.42 -33.85 17.43
N THR A 414 -20.48 -34.09 16.52
CA THR A 414 -19.22 -34.78 16.83
C THR A 414 -18.38 -33.97 17.83
N ALA A 415 -18.32 -32.65 17.66
CA ALA A 415 -17.69 -31.76 18.63
C ALA A 415 -18.40 -31.81 20.00
N SER A 416 -19.73 -31.89 20.03
CA SER A 416 -20.48 -32.03 21.28
C SER A 416 -20.17 -33.34 22.00
N ASN A 417 -20.04 -34.45 21.27
CA ASN A 417 -19.68 -35.75 21.86
C ASN A 417 -18.24 -35.74 22.41
N ALA A 418 -17.30 -35.14 21.68
CA ALA A 418 -15.94 -34.95 22.16
C ALA A 418 -15.92 -34.07 23.43
N LEU A 419 -16.74 -33.02 23.47
CA LEU A 419 -16.83 -32.15 24.64
C LEU A 419 -17.43 -32.85 25.87
N GLU A 420 -18.39 -33.75 25.67
CA GLU A 420 -18.93 -34.60 26.74
C GLU A 420 -17.86 -35.52 27.32
N GLU A 421 -17.07 -36.19 26.46
CA GLU A 421 -15.93 -37.00 26.89
C GLU A 421 -14.88 -36.16 27.62
N PHE A 422 -14.61 -34.95 27.12
CA PHE A 422 -13.70 -33.99 27.75
C PHE A 422 -14.14 -33.62 29.17
N VAL A 423 -15.42 -33.30 29.36
CA VAL A 423 -15.99 -33.01 30.69
C VAL A 423 -15.82 -34.21 31.62
N GLY A 424 -16.04 -35.42 31.13
CA GLY A 424 -15.81 -36.66 31.86
C GLY A 424 -14.35 -36.82 32.30
N LEU A 425 -13.40 -36.61 31.39
CA LEU A 425 -11.95 -36.68 31.67
C LEU A 425 -11.51 -35.64 32.71
N LEU A 426 -12.09 -34.44 32.69
CA LEU A 426 -11.77 -33.40 33.67
C LEU A 426 -12.32 -33.71 35.07
N ALA A 427 -13.44 -34.43 35.15
CA ALA A 427 -14.05 -34.85 36.41
C ALA A 427 -13.41 -36.11 37.01
N ASP A 428 -12.67 -36.89 36.22
CA ASP A 428 -12.04 -38.15 36.65
C ASP A 428 -10.85 -37.92 37.60
N GLN A 429 -10.62 -38.85 38.54
CA GLN A 429 -9.56 -38.71 39.56
C GLN A 429 -8.15 -38.82 38.97
N GLU A 430 -8.00 -39.53 37.86
CA GLU A 430 -6.74 -39.70 37.16
C GLU A 430 -6.83 -39.08 35.75
N LEU A 431 -5.83 -38.27 35.39
CA LEU A 431 -5.75 -37.66 34.08
C LEU A 431 -5.17 -38.64 33.05
N ASP A 432 -6.02 -39.15 32.15
CA ASP A 432 -5.58 -39.89 30.95
C ASP A 432 -5.25 -38.91 29.81
N ALA A 433 -3.98 -38.47 29.77
CA ALA A 433 -3.53 -37.46 28.82
C ALA A 433 -3.56 -37.93 27.34
N SER A 434 -3.48 -39.24 27.09
CA SER A 434 -3.56 -39.78 25.73
C SER A 434 -4.95 -39.49 25.16
N LYS A 435 -5.99 -39.89 25.90
CA LYS A 435 -7.39 -39.61 25.53
C LYS A 435 -7.67 -38.12 25.51
N PHE A 436 -7.13 -37.36 26.46
CA PHE A 436 -7.31 -35.91 26.50
C PHE A 436 -6.83 -35.22 25.21
N GLY A 437 -5.67 -35.62 24.67
CA GLY A 437 -5.18 -35.11 23.41
C GLY A 437 -5.99 -35.56 22.19
N GLU A 438 -6.48 -36.80 22.17
CA GLU A 438 -7.37 -37.31 21.11
C GLU A 438 -8.70 -36.55 21.08
N VAL A 439 -9.30 -36.36 22.26
CA VAL A 439 -10.56 -35.62 22.44
C VAL A 439 -10.39 -34.16 22.05
N ALA A 440 -9.33 -33.49 22.52
CA ALA A 440 -9.06 -32.09 22.18
C ALA A 440 -8.84 -31.91 20.67
N LYS A 441 -8.14 -32.85 20.03
CA LYS A 441 -7.94 -32.87 18.58
C LYS A 441 -9.26 -33.06 17.84
N SER A 442 -10.06 -34.05 18.23
CA SER A 442 -11.39 -34.31 17.65
C SER A 442 -12.29 -33.08 17.77
N TYR A 443 -12.32 -32.45 18.96
CA TYR A 443 -13.04 -31.22 19.17
C TYR A 443 -12.54 -30.09 18.26
N ALA A 444 -11.22 -29.85 18.20
CA ALA A 444 -10.66 -28.76 17.41
C ALA A 444 -10.87 -28.92 15.90
N GLU A 445 -10.75 -30.14 15.36
CA GLU A 445 -11.00 -30.43 13.94
C GLU A 445 -12.45 -30.12 13.53
N ASN A 446 -13.40 -30.45 14.41
CA ASN A 446 -14.82 -30.25 14.16
C ASN A 446 -15.30 -28.82 14.50
N ALA A 447 -14.77 -28.20 15.55
CA ALA A 447 -15.08 -26.83 15.95
C ALA A 447 -14.51 -25.79 14.97
N LYS A 448 -13.30 -26.04 14.43
CA LYS A 448 -12.69 -25.16 13.42
C LYS A 448 -13.51 -25.12 12.13
N SER A 449 -14.05 -26.26 11.73
CA SER A 449 -14.99 -26.36 10.60
C SER A 449 -16.31 -25.64 10.90
N SER A 450 -16.68 -25.55 12.19
CA SER A 450 -17.91 -24.94 12.70
C SER A 450 -17.84 -23.45 13.02
N GLY A 451 -16.76 -22.73 12.66
CA GLY A 451 -16.67 -21.27 12.72
C GLY A 451 -15.73 -20.72 13.78
N ALA A 452 -14.48 -20.45 13.39
CA ALA A 452 -13.39 -20.04 14.26
C ALA A 452 -13.65 -18.79 15.13
N ASP A 453 -14.40 -17.80 14.61
CA ASP A 453 -14.63 -16.51 15.27
C ASP A 453 -15.70 -16.57 16.38
N ASP A 454 -16.48 -17.65 16.43
CA ASP A 454 -17.71 -17.76 17.22
C ASP A 454 -17.65 -18.91 18.26
N ILE A 455 -16.47 -19.52 18.44
CA ILE A 455 -16.30 -20.77 19.21
C ILE A 455 -16.71 -20.66 20.68
N GLY A 456 -16.48 -19.52 21.34
CA GLY A 456 -16.94 -19.33 22.72
C GLY A 456 -18.46 -19.51 22.84
N LYS A 457 -19.23 -19.01 21.87
CA LYS A 457 -20.68 -19.15 21.86
C LYS A 457 -21.13 -20.57 21.49
N ILE A 458 -20.41 -21.25 20.60
CA ILE A 458 -20.65 -22.66 20.26
C ILE A 458 -20.44 -23.55 21.50
N LEU A 459 -19.34 -23.32 22.22
CA LEU A 459 -19.03 -23.99 23.48
C LEU A 459 -20.11 -23.74 24.53
N ASP A 460 -20.55 -22.51 24.70
CA ASP A 460 -21.64 -22.16 25.63
C ASP A 460 -22.91 -22.99 25.30
N ILE A 461 -23.30 -23.07 24.03
CA ILE A 461 -24.48 -23.84 23.58
C ILE A 461 -24.31 -25.33 23.88
N GLN A 462 -23.16 -25.92 23.50
CA GLN A 462 -22.90 -27.34 23.69
C GLN A 462 -22.78 -27.72 25.18
N LEU A 463 -22.13 -26.91 26.01
CA LEU A 463 -22.04 -27.16 27.45
C LEU A 463 -23.39 -27.01 28.14
N ASN A 464 -24.20 -26.01 27.76
CA ASN A 464 -25.56 -25.88 28.29
C ASN A 464 -26.41 -27.10 27.92
N LYS A 465 -26.24 -27.65 26.72
CA LYS A 465 -26.85 -28.93 26.33
C LYS A 465 -26.39 -30.06 27.22
N ILE A 466 -25.09 -30.31 27.30
CA ILE A 466 -24.49 -31.39 28.10
C ILE A 466 -24.97 -31.30 29.56
N PHE A 467 -24.90 -30.12 30.19
CA PHE A 467 -25.27 -29.97 31.60
C PHE A 467 -26.77 -30.03 31.86
N LYS A 468 -27.61 -29.73 30.87
CA LYS A 468 -29.05 -29.96 31.01
C LYS A 468 -29.39 -31.44 30.90
N GLU A 469 -28.76 -32.14 29.97
CA GLU A 469 -28.96 -33.57 29.75
C GLU A 469 -28.30 -34.41 30.88
N GLN A 470 -27.20 -33.92 31.45
CA GLN A 470 -26.39 -34.57 32.49
C GLN A 470 -26.06 -33.58 33.62
N PRO A 471 -27.01 -33.24 34.50
CA PRO A 471 -26.78 -32.32 35.63
C PRO A 471 -25.67 -32.81 36.59
N GLU A 472 -25.50 -34.12 36.71
CA GLU A 472 -24.44 -34.76 37.49
C GLU A 472 -23.04 -34.42 36.97
N ALA A 473 -22.85 -34.36 35.65
CA ALA A 473 -21.56 -34.00 35.03
C ALA A 473 -21.17 -32.57 35.41
N LYS A 474 -22.14 -31.65 35.44
CA LYS A 474 -21.92 -30.27 35.93
C LYS A 474 -21.50 -30.26 37.39
N GLN A 475 -22.17 -31.01 38.24
CA GLN A 475 -21.85 -31.06 39.68
C GLN A 475 -20.47 -31.66 39.93
N GLN A 476 -20.12 -32.75 39.25
CA GLN A 476 -18.81 -33.38 39.35
C GLN A 476 -17.70 -32.44 38.89
N LEU A 477 -17.89 -31.75 37.77
CA LEU A 477 -16.93 -30.76 37.30
C LEU A 477 -16.75 -29.63 38.31
N LEU A 478 -17.83 -29.05 38.82
CA LEU A 478 -17.76 -27.97 39.83
C LEU A 478 -17.06 -28.44 41.11
N GLN A 479 -17.33 -29.67 41.57
CA GLN A 479 -16.63 -30.30 42.69
C GLN A 479 -15.13 -30.50 42.40
N ALA A 480 -14.78 -30.90 41.18
CA ALA A 480 -13.38 -31.02 40.73
C ALA A 480 -12.67 -29.65 40.69
N VAL A 481 -13.40 -28.55 40.49
CA VAL A 481 -12.82 -27.21 40.66
C VAL A 481 -12.65 -26.87 42.14
N GLU A 482 -13.66 -27.13 42.97
CA GLU A 482 -13.64 -26.80 44.40
C GLU A 482 -12.60 -27.58 45.20
N ASN A 483 -12.37 -28.85 44.86
CA ASN A 483 -11.40 -29.72 45.55
C ASN A 483 -9.96 -29.55 45.02
N GLY A 484 -9.74 -28.68 44.02
CA GLY A 484 -8.43 -28.40 43.41
C GLY A 484 -7.96 -29.43 42.37
N GLN A 485 -8.78 -30.41 42.01
CA GLN A 485 -8.44 -31.44 41.02
C GLN A 485 -8.22 -30.86 39.62
N LEU A 486 -9.09 -29.94 39.16
CA LEU A 486 -8.92 -29.29 37.86
C LEU A 486 -7.64 -28.43 37.80
N LEU A 487 -7.27 -27.81 38.92
CA LEU A 487 -6.01 -27.08 39.06
C LEU A 487 -4.79 -28.02 38.95
N ASN A 488 -4.88 -29.20 39.56
CA ASN A 488 -3.83 -30.23 39.46
C ASN A 488 -3.73 -30.79 38.04
N HIS A 489 -4.86 -31.06 37.37
CA HIS A 489 -4.90 -31.48 35.98
C HIS A 489 -4.29 -30.44 35.05
N ALA A 490 -4.61 -29.16 35.24
CA ALA A 490 -4.02 -28.06 34.49
C ALA A 490 -2.49 -27.99 34.66
N ASN A 491 -1.99 -28.10 35.90
CA ASN A 491 -0.55 -28.17 36.17
C ASN A 491 0.11 -29.38 35.49
N ALA A 492 -0.48 -30.57 35.61
CA ALA A 492 0.07 -31.79 35.01
C ALA A 492 0.09 -31.71 33.47
N LEU A 493 -0.98 -31.17 32.85
CA LEU A 493 -1.06 -30.92 31.42
C LEU A 493 0.03 -29.96 30.96
N GLY A 494 0.15 -28.79 31.61
CA GLY A 494 1.19 -27.81 31.30
C GLY A 494 2.60 -28.39 31.44
N ALA A 495 2.86 -29.07 32.57
CA ALA A 495 4.17 -29.69 32.84
C ALA A 495 4.53 -30.76 31.81
N GLY A 496 3.56 -31.60 31.43
CA GLY A 496 3.76 -32.62 30.41
C GLY A 496 3.96 -32.07 29.01
N ILE A 497 3.27 -30.98 28.65
CA ILE A 497 3.49 -30.26 27.38
C ILE A 497 4.91 -29.70 27.31
N ASN A 498 5.37 -29.04 28.38
CA ASN A 498 6.73 -28.50 28.46
C ASN A 498 7.77 -29.62 28.36
N LEU A 499 7.58 -30.71 29.11
CA LEU A 499 8.49 -31.85 29.08
C LEU A 499 8.55 -32.52 27.70
N LEU A 500 7.40 -32.69 27.03
CA LEU A 500 7.33 -33.20 25.66
C LEU A 500 8.11 -32.31 24.71
N ARG A 501 7.88 -31.00 24.78
CA ARG A 501 8.57 -30.02 23.95
C ARG A 501 10.07 -30.06 24.15
N ASP A 502 10.53 -29.99 25.40
CA ASP A 502 11.95 -30.02 25.75
C ASP A 502 12.61 -31.32 25.28
N THR A 503 11.91 -32.45 25.37
CA THR A 503 12.45 -33.74 24.95
C THR A 503 12.57 -33.84 23.43
N VAL A 504 11.55 -33.39 22.69
CA VAL A 504 11.58 -33.33 21.22
C VAL A 504 12.66 -32.36 20.73
N GLU A 505 12.78 -31.20 21.38
CA GLU A 505 13.80 -30.18 21.08
C GLU A 505 15.22 -30.71 21.26
N ASN A 506 15.50 -31.36 22.39
CA ASN A 506 16.80 -31.97 22.63
C ASN A 506 17.16 -33.02 21.56
N GLN A 507 16.21 -33.85 21.14
CA GLN A 507 16.48 -34.85 20.09
C GLN A 507 16.70 -34.23 18.71
N LEU A 508 15.92 -33.22 18.35
CA LEU A 508 16.08 -32.51 17.08
C LEU A 508 17.38 -31.72 17.02
N ILE A 509 17.80 -31.09 18.12
CA ILE A 509 19.11 -30.42 18.22
C ILE A 509 20.24 -31.43 18.06
N VAL A 510 20.18 -32.59 18.73
CA VAL A 510 21.19 -33.65 18.59
C VAL A 510 21.26 -34.15 17.14
N LYS A 511 20.10 -34.32 16.49
CA LYS A 511 20.01 -34.73 15.09
C LYS A 511 20.56 -33.66 14.14
N ALA A 512 20.18 -32.41 14.31
CA ALA A 512 20.67 -31.29 13.51
C ALA A 512 22.19 -31.16 13.60
N ASN A 513 22.75 -31.26 14.81
CA ASN A 513 24.20 -31.28 15.03
C ASN A 513 24.90 -32.46 14.33
N ARG A 514 24.29 -33.66 14.36
CA ARG A 514 24.82 -34.84 13.66
C ARG A 514 24.79 -34.66 12.14
N ASP A 515 23.73 -34.05 11.62
CA ASP A 515 23.46 -33.92 10.19
C ASP A 515 24.06 -32.62 9.59
N GLY A 516 24.74 -31.79 10.40
CA GLY A 516 25.41 -30.55 9.97
C GLY A 516 24.44 -29.40 9.66
N ILE A 517 23.24 -29.44 10.23
CA ILE A 517 22.17 -28.45 10.05
C ILE A 517 22.22 -27.45 11.22
N ASP A 518 21.86 -26.19 10.94
CA ASP A 518 21.75 -25.15 11.96
C ASP A 518 20.75 -25.55 13.08
N PRO A 519 21.14 -25.54 14.36
CA PRO A 519 20.25 -25.83 15.48
C PRO A 519 19.00 -24.94 15.54
N ASP A 520 19.03 -23.73 14.98
CA ASP A 520 17.85 -22.85 14.95
C ASP A 520 16.72 -23.43 14.07
N TYR A 521 17.06 -24.25 13.07
CA TYR A 521 16.07 -25.00 12.28
C TYR A 521 15.32 -26.02 13.15
N ALA A 522 16.00 -26.64 14.13
CA ALA A 522 15.38 -27.59 15.06
C ALA A 522 14.30 -26.92 15.92
N VAL A 523 14.52 -25.69 16.39
CA VAL A 523 13.55 -24.96 17.23
C VAL A 523 12.25 -24.65 16.47
N LEU A 524 12.35 -24.27 15.18
CA LEU A 524 11.17 -24.06 14.35
C LEU A 524 10.38 -25.36 14.15
N GLU A 525 11.09 -26.46 13.94
CA GLU A 525 10.51 -27.77 13.67
C GLU A 525 9.86 -28.39 14.91
N VAL A 526 10.43 -28.17 16.11
CA VAL A 526 9.82 -28.51 17.41
C VAL A 526 8.47 -27.83 17.56
N ASN A 527 8.39 -26.52 17.28
CA ASN A 527 7.16 -25.76 17.40
C ASN A 527 6.10 -26.31 16.45
N THR A 528 6.47 -26.71 15.24
CA THR A 528 5.53 -27.32 14.28
C THR A 528 5.06 -28.70 14.73
N LEU A 529 5.98 -29.57 15.16
CA LEU A 529 5.68 -30.93 15.60
C LEU A 529 4.78 -30.95 16.83
N THR A 530 5.19 -30.24 17.89
CA THR A 530 4.47 -30.25 19.17
C THR A 530 3.15 -29.49 19.09
N ALA A 531 3.04 -28.44 18.27
CA ALA A 531 1.80 -27.69 18.08
C ALA A 531 0.61 -28.55 17.64
N THR A 532 0.86 -29.69 16.98
CA THR A 532 -0.21 -30.60 16.55
C THR A 532 -0.96 -31.22 17.73
N ALA A 533 -0.25 -31.54 18.82
CA ALA A 533 -0.87 -32.08 20.04
C ALA A 533 -1.29 -30.97 21.02
N THR A 534 -0.51 -29.89 21.10
CA THR A 534 -0.65 -28.92 22.20
C THR A 534 -1.65 -27.81 21.92
N ARG A 535 -1.75 -27.31 20.67
CA ARG A 535 -2.68 -26.23 20.33
C ARG A 535 -4.15 -26.61 20.51
N PRO A 536 -4.62 -27.81 20.12
CA PRO A 536 -6.01 -28.21 20.36
C PRO A 536 -6.37 -28.19 21.85
N ILE A 537 -5.43 -28.60 22.72
CA ILE A 537 -5.62 -28.63 24.18
C ILE A 537 -5.72 -27.21 24.74
N ASP A 538 -4.75 -26.35 24.44
CA ASP A 538 -4.77 -24.95 24.88
C ASP A 538 -6.04 -24.24 24.40
N TYR A 539 -6.40 -24.48 23.13
CA TYR A 539 -7.59 -23.92 22.52
C TYR A 539 -8.89 -24.37 23.21
N LEU A 540 -9.07 -25.67 23.45
CA LEU A 540 -10.26 -26.19 24.12
C LEU A 540 -10.31 -25.75 25.59
N LEU A 541 -9.22 -25.90 26.33
CA LEU A 541 -9.17 -25.63 27.76
C LEU A 541 -9.42 -24.14 28.08
N SER A 542 -8.80 -23.23 27.33
CA SER A 542 -8.96 -21.78 27.54
C SER A 542 -10.40 -21.31 27.36
N ASN A 543 -11.04 -21.74 26.27
CA ASN A 543 -12.43 -21.39 26.02
C ASN A 543 -13.39 -22.11 26.99
N PHE A 544 -13.12 -23.38 27.32
CA PHE A 544 -13.90 -24.13 28.30
C PHE A 544 -13.89 -23.45 29.67
N VAL A 545 -12.71 -23.09 30.19
CA VAL A 545 -12.57 -22.42 31.49
C VAL A 545 -13.31 -21.08 31.50
N ALA A 546 -13.23 -20.31 30.41
CA ALA A 546 -13.97 -19.05 30.27
C ALA A 546 -15.50 -19.27 30.31
N THR A 547 -16.01 -20.28 29.58
CA THR A 547 -17.43 -20.63 29.58
C THR A 547 -17.92 -21.07 30.96
N ILE A 548 -17.21 -21.98 31.63
CA ILE A 548 -17.60 -22.45 32.97
C ILE A 548 -17.55 -21.31 34.00
N SER A 549 -16.53 -20.44 33.93
CA SER A 549 -16.47 -19.21 34.75
C SER A 549 -17.72 -18.36 34.55
N ASN A 550 -18.14 -18.12 33.30
CA ASN A 550 -19.35 -17.35 33.01
C ASN A 550 -20.63 -18.01 33.56
N GLN A 551 -20.70 -19.35 33.62
CA GLN A 551 -21.84 -20.05 34.19
C GLN A 551 -21.93 -19.96 35.73
N GLU A 552 -20.81 -19.73 36.43
CA GLU A 552 -20.79 -19.51 37.89
C GLU A 552 -21.05 -18.04 38.28
N LYS A 553 -20.92 -17.10 37.34
CA LYS A 553 -21.12 -15.67 37.60
C LYS A 553 -22.59 -15.33 37.86
N LEU A 554 -22.80 -14.46 38.84
CA LEU A 554 -24.10 -13.87 39.13
C LEU A 554 -24.37 -12.68 38.18
N PRO A 555 -25.62 -12.47 37.75
CA PRO A 555 -25.99 -11.32 36.93
C PRO A 555 -25.75 -10.01 37.68
N VAL A 556 -25.12 -9.04 37.00
CA VAL A 556 -24.83 -7.71 37.57
C VAL A 556 -25.52 -6.63 36.75
N VAL A 557 -26.24 -5.73 37.44
CA VAL A 557 -26.85 -4.55 36.83
C VAL A 557 -25.73 -3.53 36.53
N ASN A 558 -25.51 -3.27 35.23
CA ASN A 558 -24.37 -2.46 34.76
C ASN A 558 -24.78 -1.17 34.03
N ALA A 559 -26.06 -1.02 33.66
CA ALA A 559 -26.54 0.17 32.95
C ALA A 559 -26.69 1.36 33.90
N GLN A 560 -26.12 2.51 33.53
CA GLN A 560 -26.07 3.72 34.36
C GLN A 560 -27.46 4.20 34.83
N ALA A 561 -28.48 4.03 33.99
CA ALA A 561 -29.85 4.40 34.29
C ALA A 561 -30.51 3.48 35.34
N ASP A 562 -30.18 2.18 35.32
CA ASP A 562 -30.73 1.20 36.25
C ASP A 562 -30.02 1.25 37.60
N LEU A 563 -28.71 1.56 37.59
CA LEU A 563 -27.89 1.77 38.78
C LEU A 563 -28.39 2.91 39.66
N ALA A 564 -28.87 4.00 39.06
CA ALA A 564 -29.40 5.16 39.79
C ALA A 564 -30.72 4.88 40.52
N ASN A 565 -31.40 3.78 40.17
CA ASN A 565 -32.72 3.40 40.68
C ASN A 565 -32.68 2.20 41.64
N LEU A 566 -31.50 1.66 41.95
CA LEU A 566 -31.37 0.55 42.90
C LEU A 566 -31.70 1.01 44.33
N SER A 567 -32.53 0.23 45.04
CA SER A 567 -32.72 0.41 46.49
C SER A 567 -31.44 0.05 47.25
N GLU A 568 -31.33 0.42 48.54
CA GLU A 568 -30.20 -0.01 49.39
C GLU A 568 -30.01 -1.54 49.38
N THR A 569 -31.11 -2.30 49.37
CA THR A 569 -31.08 -3.77 49.22
C THR A 569 -30.58 -4.20 47.84
N GLY A 570 -31.00 -3.51 46.77
CA GLY A 570 -30.52 -3.79 45.41
C GLY A 570 -29.04 -3.47 45.22
N GLN A 571 -28.54 -2.41 45.86
CA GLN A 571 -27.12 -2.07 45.86
C GLN A 571 -26.29 -3.12 46.62
N ALA A 572 -26.76 -3.56 47.79
CA ALA A 572 -26.11 -4.63 48.55
C ALA A 572 -26.07 -5.96 47.77
N GLN A 573 -27.14 -6.32 47.06
CA GLN A 573 -27.17 -7.51 46.19
C GLN A 573 -26.20 -7.39 45.02
N LYS A 574 -26.09 -6.20 44.40
CA LYS A 574 -25.10 -5.93 43.36
C LYS A 574 -23.68 -6.09 43.89
N ASP A 575 -23.36 -5.51 45.04
CA ASP A 575 -22.01 -5.57 45.62
C ASP A 575 -21.62 -7.03 45.97
N VAL A 576 -22.58 -7.83 46.44
CA VAL A 576 -22.40 -9.29 46.64
C VAL A 576 -22.12 -10.00 45.31
N ALA A 577 -22.89 -9.70 44.25
CA ALA A 577 -22.71 -10.30 42.93
C ALA A 577 -21.36 -9.93 42.30
N VAL A 578 -20.92 -8.67 42.42
CA VAL A 578 -19.61 -8.22 41.94
C VAL A 578 -18.50 -8.96 42.68
N LYS A 579 -18.55 -9.00 44.01
CA LYS A 579 -17.53 -9.70 44.82
C LYS A 579 -17.49 -11.20 44.52
N HIS A 580 -18.64 -11.83 44.32
CA HIS A 580 -18.72 -13.23 43.90
C HIS A 580 -18.07 -13.43 42.52
N ASN A 581 -18.40 -12.57 41.55
CA ASN A 581 -17.82 -12.66 40.20
C ASN A 581 -16.30 -12.44 40.20
N GLU A 582 -15.77 -11.53 41.03
CA GLU A 582 -14.32 -11.37 41.23
C GLU A 582 -13.66 -12.63 41.79
N GLN A 583 -14.32 -13.32 42.74
CA GLN A 583 -13.84 -14.59 43.29
C GLN A 583 -13.86 -15.71 42.25
N VAL A 584 -14.92 -15.79 41.44
CA VAL A 584 -15.04 -16.72 40.32
C VAL A 584 -13.91 -16.45 39.30
N ASP A 585 -13.69 -15.20 38.91
CA ASP A 585 -12.60 -14.83 38.01
C ASP A 585 -11.23 -15.23 38.56
N GLN A 586 -10.94 -14.97 39.84
CA GLN A 586 -9.69 -15.38 40.48
C GLN A 586 -9.51 -16.91 40.47
N LYS A 587 -10.57 -17.66 40.82
CA LYS A 587 -10.59 -19.13 40.83
C LYS A 587 -10.22 -19.69 39.46
N TYR A 588 -10.91 -19.27 38.40
CA TYR A 588 -10.69 -19.79 37.05
C TYR A 588 -9.40 -19.27 36.39
N ASN A 589 -8.98 -18.04 36.69
CA ASN A 589 -7.67 -17.54 36.26
C ASN A 589 -6.51 -18.36 36.85
N SER A 590 -6.63 -18.83 38.10
CA SER A 590 -5.60 -19.67 38.71
C SER A 590 -5.39 -21.01 37.97
N ILE A 591 -6.45 -21.56 37.37
CA ILE A 591 -6.41 -22.80 36.58
C ILE A 591 -5.66 -22.56 35.27
N MET A 592 -5.97 -21.47 34.57
CA MET A 592 -5.25 -21.11 33.34
C MET A 592 -3.80 -20.75 33.62
N GLN A 593 -3.51 -20.10 34.76
CA GLN A 593 -2.14 -19.81 35.16
C GLN A 593 -1.35 -21.10 35.47
N ALA A 594 -1.96 -22.08 36.15
CA ALA A 594 -1.37 -23.39 36.37
C ALA A 594 -1.08 -24.16 35.07
N PHE A 595 -1.91 -23.98 34.04
CA PHE A 595 -1.63 -24.56 32.73
C PHE A 595 -0.47 -23.86 32.00
N ALA A 596 -0.45 -22.52 32.02
CA ALA A 596 0.54 -21.72 31.31
C ALA A 596 1.93 -21.68 31.98
N ASP A 597 1.96 -21.69 33.31
CA ASP A 597 3.16 -21.68 34.15
C ASP A 597 3.06 -22.78 35.21
N PRO A 598 3.19 -24.05 34.79
CA PRO A 598 2.96 -25.20 35.65
C PRO A 598 4.06 -25.34 36.71
N GLN A 599 3.66 -25.72 37.93
CA GLN A 599 4.62 -26.17 38.92
C GLN A 599 5.30 -27.47 38.46
N GLU A 600 6.54 -27.70 38.91
CA GLU A 600 7.34 -28.86 38.50
C GLU A 600 6.71 -30.18 39.04
N ASP A 601 5.77 -30.77 38.28
CA ASP A 601 5.15 -32.06 38.57
C ASP A 601 5.81 -33.18 37.75
N LYS A 602 6.92 -33.71 38.30
CA LYS A 602 7.73 -34.72 37.60
C LYS A 602 7.01 -36.04 37.38
N GLU A 603 6.11 -36.43 38.28
CA GLU A 603 5.46 -37.73 38.19
C GLU A 603 4.29 -37.69 37.21
N ASN A 604 3.37 -36.74 37.35
CA ASN A 604 2.21 -36.67 36.47
C ASN A 604 2.57 -36.01 35.14
N GLY A 605 3.49 -35.04 35.12
CA GLY A 605 4.00 -34.44 33.88
C GLY A 605 4.64 -35.47 32.95
N SER A 606 5.38 -36.45 33.48
CA SER A 606 5.97 -37.53 32.67
C SER A 606 4.92 -38.49 32.10
N LYS A 607 3.89 -38.84 32.89
CA LYS A 607 2.75 -39.65 32.41
C LYS A 607 1.98 -38.92 31.31
N VAL A 608 1.76 -37.60 31.49
CA VAL A 608 1.10 -36.75 30.50
C VAL A 608 1.92 -36.67 29.20
N ALA A 609 3.22 -36.39 29.31
CA ALA A 609 4.12 -36.29 28.16
C ALA A 609 4.14 -37.60 27.36
N ALA A 610 4.17 -38.75 28.06
CA ALA A 610 4.09 -40.07 27.43
C ALA A 610 2.75 -40.27 26.68
N GLY A 611 1.62 -39.90 27.30
CA GLY A 611 0.31 -39.98 26.66
C GLY A 611 0.20 -39.09 25.41
N LEU A 612 0.66 -37.83 25.50
CA LEU A 612 0.65 -36.91 24.36
C LEU A 612 1.60 -37.36 23.23
N ALA A 613 2.72 -38.00 23.57
CA ALA A 613 3.65 -38.53 22.57
C ALA A 613 3.07 -39.68 21.74
N LEU A 614 2.12 -40.46 22.29
CA LEU A 614 1.39 -41.47 21.51
C LEU A 614 0.60 -40.81 20.37
N ASN A 615 -0.01 -39.66 20.61
CA ASN A 615 -0.76 -38.91 19.60
C ASN A 615 0.11 -38.33 18.48
N LEU A 616 1.43 -38.30 18.68
CA LEU A 616 2.43 -37.80 17.73
C LEU A 616 3.28 -38.93 17.13
N GLN A 617 2.98 -40.20 17.43
CA GLN A 617 3.87 -41.33 17.10
C GLN A 617 4.20 -41.44 15.60
N ASP A 618 3.22 -41.23 14.72
CA ASP A 618 3.45 -41.23 13.27
C ASP A 618 4.32 -40.06 12.82
N GLN A 619 4.08 -38.85 13.35
CA GLN A 619 4.90 -37.68 13.06
C GLN A 619 6.34 -37.86 13.59
N PHE A 620 6.50 -38.38 14.79
CA PHE A 620 7.82 -38.70 15.34
C PHE A 620 8.55 -39.74 14.48
N ARG A 621 7.85 -40.76 13.98
CA ARG A 621 8.44 -41.74 13.06
C ARG A 621 8.93 -41.08 11.77
N ASP A 622 8.13 -40.21 11.16
CA ASP A 622 8.49 -39.52 9.92
C ASP A 622 9.71 -38.60 10.10
N TYR A 623 9.87 -38.04 11.30
CA TYR A 623 11.02 -37.24 11.70
C TYR A 623 12.18 -38.06 12.28
N GLY A 624 12.05 -39.38 12.41
CA GLY A 624 13.07 -40.26 12.98
C GLY A 624 13.39 -39.95 14.45
N ILE A 625 12.39 -39.49 15.21
CA ILE A 625 12.45 -39.15 16.63
C ILE A 625 11.91 -40.35 17.42
N THR A 626 12.57 -40.69 18.53
CA THR A 626 12.11 -41.76 19.44
C THR A 626 12.03 -41.20 20.84
N VAL A 627 10.83 -40.87 21.30
CA VAL A 627 10.61 -40.24 22.59
C VAL A 627 10.31 -41.29 23.66
N THR A 628 11.02 -41.26 24.79
CA THR A 628 10.80 -42.13 25.96
C THR A 628 10.83 -41.27 27.21
N PHE A 629 9.80 -41.35 28.05
CA PHE A 629 9.63 -40.57 29.29
C PHE A 629 9.70 -41.46 30.52
#